data_AF-A0A7X6XNJ6-F1
#
_entry.id   AF-A0A7X6XNJ6-F1
#
_cell.length_a   1.000
_cell.length_b   1.000
_cell.length_c   1.000
_cell.angle_alpha   90.00
_cell.angle_beta   90.00
_cell.angle_gamma   90.00
#
_symmetry.space_group_name_H-M   'P 1'
#
loop_
_entity.id
_entity.type
_entity.pdbx_description
1 polymer ?
#
loop_
_entity_poly.entity_id
_entity_poly.type
_entity_poly.pdbx_seq_one_letter_code
_entity_poly.pdbx_strand_id
1 'polypeptide(L)'
;MRCLTLAVALLAASLPVGAAPAVLLDPFEDAAAWQPREDGGRPPTFQRETARVREGQAALRLRYRNGASGWGNLQRTLAWPGGNGSLALWIYKERADPEAALHLWLEEPDGDLWVAPVLEAGAVLGRWAEGWHHLTIPLAAFRFDGRGNRRQERDRVHRLLLGCNFGDFDAVVDSLSFLPAGEAAPPAAEPTLERTLVPLGDTRPEVEALLGAGWYAGEGATLGRWTGRDGRPAEVRLSLPARRDAFVTFRGRIPLPQWQGDRTVRVTLDGRPVADVRVDVEGGSIRVHLPAAPAARRATLTLVTGSFVPAETGESADTRALGMKLVAMEVVTFPPVEAGPVARGRQGSVAILRDDLPRVGAPSDPEHLGRLLRAAGYGVTFVRALDLLNPLYLTRANFDLLVLPYGASYPAAGKEALVEYLRGGGAFFATGGYAFNNPLVLHADRWVDRDTYLTAFDTRYVDVGAPGDDPFLFGDWHARESGHWEWGGAADATTKRWTGARAGIHLALSPDKAYTLKVSMAYRAVTGRPPDASPSSGGEGEPVAGLLPVRGRVLFNGEALGEYAGTEGTAVLEFAIPKGKARKGKPSELLLETETWSPARLFGVGDDRQLGVAVNWVKAIPEGVSEADLEPPVAGFDVQINTARGNPRDALELQPEQIGAFDPSYRLLDAVRAVASPGQQVVPARLRLDGPFEGYAAAGLFGSNSAVFPRGYARWIRLLDAQDADGRHRGALGALALHYDGPFAGSGWAFFGVTNRDLFAPSHPAMGRVFLATVEALLRRTFLHGLGTEWACYRQGEAVKATVTVRNAGSRPRQVQVRFALEAAPPAPRERGES
;
A
#
# COMPACT_ATOMS: atom_id res chain seq x y z
N MET A 1 -9.16 -5.40 -32.71
CA MET A 1 -10.54 -5.58 -32.20
C MET A 1 -10.44 -6.34 -30.88
N ARG A 2 -10.96 -5.77 -29.78
CA ARG A 2 -11.00 -6.24 -28.39
C ARG A 2 -9.69 -6.20 -27.57
N CYS A 3 -9.59 -5.23 -26.66
CA CYS A 3 -9.20 -5.38 -25.24
C CYS A 3 -9.27 -4.00 -24.54
N LEU A 4 -10.33 -3.78 -23.78
CA LEU A 4 -10.44 -2.76 -22.74
C LEU A 4 -11.34 -3.41 -21.70
N THR A 5 -10.75 -3.94 -20.64
CA THR A 5 -11.50 -4.62 -19.57
C THR A 5 -12.24 -3.57 -18.78
N LEU A 6 -13.42 -3.21 -19.29
CA LEU A 6 -14.42 -2.44 -18.59
C LEU A 6 -15.16 -3.42 -17.66
N ALA A 7 -14.97 -3.29 -16.35
CA ALA A 7 -15.95 -3.81 -15.40
C ALA A 7 -17.18 -2.90 -15.40
N VAL A 8 -17.98 -2.94 -16.48
CA VAL A 8 -19.38 -2.53 -16.42
C VAL A 8 -20.17 -3.78 -16.07
N ALA A 9 -20.63 -3.83 -14.82
CA ALA A 9 -21.53 -4.87 -14.35
C ALA A 9 -22.89 -4.76 -15.08
N LEU A 10 -23.02 -5.47 -16.20
CA LEU A 10 -24.29 -6.01 -16.67
C LEU A 10 -24.63 -7.20 -15.76
N LEU A 11 -25.23 -6.92 -14.60
CA LEU A 11 -25.86 -7.95 -13.78
C LEU A 11 -27.13 -8.42 -14.49
N ALA A 12 -26.99 -9.44 -15.33
CA ALA A 12 -28.05 -10.44 -15.44
C ALA A 12 -28.26 -10.99 -14.02
N ALA A 13 -29.49 -10.91 -13.51
CA ALA A 13 -29.86 -11.51 -12.24
C ALA A 13 -29.72 -13.04 -12.33
N SER A 14 -28.49 -13.54 -12.14
CA SER A 14 -28.25 -14.89 -11.68
C SER A 14 -28.24 -14.79 -10.16
N LEU A 15 -29.18 -15.49 -9.51
CA LEU A 15 -29.08 -15.76 -8.08
C LEU A 15 -27.69 -16.39 -7.86
N PRO A 16 -26.92 -15.95 -6.84
CA PRO A 16 -25.64 -16.58 -6.57
C PRO A 16 -25.91 -18.05 -6.23
N VAL A 17 -25.43 -18.95 -7.07
CA VAL A 17 -25.14 -20.32 -6.63
C VAL A 17 -24.00 -20.13 -5.65
N GLY A 18 -24.30 -20.21 -4.35
CA GLY A 18 -23.31 -20.00 -3.31
C GLY A 18 -22.10 -20.90 -3.53
N ALA A 19 -20.90 -20.41 -3.20
CA ALA A 19 -19.75 -21.27 -3.01
C ALA A 19 -20.17 -22.44 -2.12
N ALA A 20 -19.84 -23.66 -2.53
CA ALA A 20 -20.17 -24.84 -1.74
C ALA A 20 -19.65 -24.62 -0.30
N PRO A 21 -20.49 -24.77 0.74
CA PRO A 21 -20.10 -24.48 2.11
C PRO A 21 -18.90 -25.34 2.51
N ALA A 22 -18.05 -24.80 3.39
CA ALA A 22 -17.00 -25.58 4.02
C ALA A 22 -17.60 -26.85 4.64
N VAL A 23 -17.01 -27.99 4.33
CA VAL A 23 -17.45 -29.28 4.85
C VAL A 23 -16.59 -29.60 6.07
N LEU A 24 -17.19 -29.49 7.25
CA LEU A 24 -16.52 -29.89 8.49
C LEU A 24 -16.18 -31.38 8.42
N LEU A 25 -14.89 -31.70 8.47
CA LEU A 25 -14.37 -33.06 8.42
C LEU A 25 -14.22 -33.66 9.82
N ASP A 26 -13.71 -32.85 10.76
CA ASP A 26 -13.52 -33.26 12.15
C ASP A 26 -13.53 -32.04 13.09
N PRO A 27 -14.49 -31.92 14.01
CA PRO A 27 -14.46 -30.88 15.04
C PRO A 27 -13.49 -31.18 16.20
N PHE A 28 -12.86 -32.37 16.23
CA PHE A 28 -11.96 -32.83 17.30
C PHE A 28 -12.59 -32.94 18.71
N GLU A 29 -13.93 -32.97 18.80
CA GLU A 29 -14.63 -33.09 20.09
C GLU A 29 -14.62 -34.50 20.68
N ASP A 30 -14.56 -35.53 19.83
CA ASP A 30 -14.53 -36.94 20.21
C ASP A 30 -13.13 -37.53 20.07
N ALA A 31 -12.37 -37.52 21.16
CA ALA A 31 -11.04 -38.12 21.19
C ALA A 31 -11.05 -39.64 20.95
N ALA A 32 -12.17 -40.35 21.18
CA ALA A 32 -12.26 -41.79 20.94
C ALA A 32 -12.30 -42.16 19.44
N ALA A 33 -12.60 -41.20 18.56
CA ALA A 33 -12.53 -41.37 17.11
C ALA A 33 -11.08 -41.47 16.60
N TRP A 34 -10.10 -41.06 17.42
CA TRP A 34 -8.68 -41.08 17.10
C TRP A 34 -7.99 -42.29 17.75
N GLN A 35 -7.06 -42.90 17.02
CA GLN A 35 -6.29 -44.05 17.49
C GLN A 35 -4.81 -43.90 17.13
N PRO A 36 -3.89 -44.41 17.96
CA PRO A 36 -2.50 -44.57 17.56
C PRO A 36 -2.39 -45.42 16.29
N ARG A 37 -1.44 -45.09 15.41
CA ARG A 37 -1.13 -45.93 14.25
C ARG A 37 0.08 -46.82 14.56
N GLU A 38 -0.06 -48.11 14.28
CA GLU A 38 1.02 -49.10 14.41
C GLU A 38 1.77 -49.23 13.07
N ASP A 39 2.68 -48.31 12.82
CA ASP A 39 3.46 -48.22 11.57
C ASP A 39 4.98 -48.20 11.80
N GLY A 40 5.42 -48.44 13.04
CA GLY A 40 6.83 -48.40 13.45
C GLY A 40 7.26 -47.05 14.02
N GLY A 41 6.38 -46.04 14.01
CA GLY A 41 6.57 -44.77 14.70
C GLY A 41 6.18 -44.84 16.18
N ARG A 42 6.56 -43.81 16.95
CA ARG A 42 6.12 -43.63 18.33
C ARG A 42 4.92 -42.67 18.36
N PRO A 43 3.67 -43.14 18.39
CA PRO A 43 2.50 -42.27 18.30
C PRO A 43 2.46 -41.25 19.45
N PRO A 44 1.97 -40.02 19.23
CA PRO A 44 1.77 -39.05 20.30
C PRO A 44 0.69 -39.54 21.28
N THR A 45 0.74 -39.07 22.53
CA THR A 45 -0.41 -39.23 23.43
C THR A 45 -1.44 -38.14 23.13
N PHE A 46 -2.72 -38.48 23.27
CA PHE A 46 -3.81 -37.56 22.98
C PHE A 46 -4.94 -37.68 23.99
N GLN A 47 -5.66 -36.58 24.19
CA GLN A 47 -6.80 -36.52 25.09
C GLN A 47 -7.75 -35.40 24.66
N ARG A 48 -9.01 -35.52 25.08
CA ARG A 48 -10.00 -34.45 24.95
C ARG A 48 -9.54 -33.21 25.74
N GLU A 49 -9.64 -32.04 25.13
CA GLU A 49 -9.31 -30.73 25.70
C GLU A 49 -10.56 -29.84 25.73
N THR A 50 -10.82 -29.19 26.86
CA THR A 50 -12.01 -28.32 27.04
C THR A 50 -11.65 -26.92 27.56
N ALA A 51 -10.42 -26.70 28.02
CA ALA A 51 -9.95 -25.39 28.47
C ALA A 51 -9.40 -24.55 27.32
N ARG A 52 -8.83 -25.19 26.29
CA ARG A 52 -8.31 -24.54 25.09
C ARG A 52 -9.04 -25.04 23.86
N VAL A 53 -10.17 -24.41 23.59
CA VAL A 53 -11.05 -24.70 22.47
C VAL A 53 -11.19 -23.43 21.63
N ARG A 54 -11.11 -23.58 20.31
CA ARG A 54 -11.26 -22.50 19.34
C ARG A 54 -12.67 -22.48 18.75
N GLU A 55 -13.20 -23.65 18.40
CA GLU A 55 -14.55 -23.83 17.86
C GLU A 55 -15.24 -25.01 18.56
N GLY A 56 -16.56 -24.96 18.72
CA GLY A 56 -17.29 -26.05 19.39
C GLY A 56 -17.09 -26.09 20.92
N GLN A 57 -17.16 -27.28 21.50
CA GLN A 57 -17.14 -27.53 22.94
C GLN A 57 -15.85 -28.20 23.44
N ALA A 58 -15.07 -28.81 22.55
CA ALA A 58 -13.85 -29.52 22.88
C ALA A 58 -12.91 -29.57 21.67
N ALA A 59 -11.63 -29.83 21.92
CA ALA A 59 -10.59 -30.00 20.92
C ALA A 59 -9.73 -31.24 21.25
N LEU A 60 -8.74 -31.55 20.40
CA LEU A 60 -7.82 -32.67 20.61
C LEU A 60 -6.44 -32.15 21.04
N ARG A 61 -6.05 -32.43 22.29
CA ARG A 61 -4.68 -32.17 22.75
C ARG A 61 -3.76 -33.28 22.30
N LEU A 62 -2.62 -32.90 21.72
CA LEU A 62 -1.53 -33.77 21.32
C LEU A 62 -0.29 -33.50 22.18
N ARG A 63 0.34 -34.57 22.65
CA ARG A 63 1.68 -34.53 23.26
C ARG A 63 2.57 -35.53 22.56
N TYR A 64 3.46 -35.02 21.72
CA TYR A 64 4.43 -35.83 21.00
C TYR A 64 5.78 -35.78 21.73
N ARG A 65 6.37 -36.95 21.95
CA ARG A 65 7.72 -37.10 22.48
C ARG A 65 8.51 -37.92 21.49
N ASN A 66 9.50 -37.30 20.88
CA ASN A 66 10.26 -37.85 19.78
C ASN A 66 10.94 -39.16 20.22
N GLY A 67 10.76 -40.21 19.42
CA GLY A 67 11.35 -41.53 19.65
C GLY A 67 12.55 -41.78 18.74
N ALA A 68 13.18 -42.95 18.85
CA ALA A 68 14.29 -43.35 17.98
C ALA A 68 13.91 -43.39 16.48
N SER A 69 12.62 -43.60 16.17
CA SER A 69 12.09 -43.54 14.81
C SER A 69 12.08 -42.14 14.21
N GLY A 70 12.08 -41.08 15.03
CA GLY A 70 11.99 -39.69 14.59
C GLY A 70 10.58 -39.22 14.20
N TRP A 71 9.57 -40.09 14.32
CA TRP A 71 8.19 -39.80 13.92
C TRP A 71 7.15 -40.71 14.62
N GLY A 72 5.87 -40.30 14.60
CA GLY A 72 4.72 -41.11 15.00
C GLY A 72 3.38 -40.51 14.55
N ASN A 73 2.38 -41.36 14.32
CA ASN A 73 1.12 -40.94 13.71
C ASN A 73 -0.11 -41.29 14.58
N LEU A 74 -1.11 -40.41 14.56
CA LEU A 74 -2.49 -40.76 14.91
C LEU A 74 -3.32 -40.91 13.66
N GLN A 75 -4.35 -41.74 13.70
CA GLN A 75 -5.26 -41.96 12.59
C GLN A 75 -6.72 -41.90 13.02
N ARG A 76 -7.60 -41.58 12.07
CA ARG A 76 -9.04 -41.76 12.17
C ARG A 76 -9.66 -42.04 10.81
N THR A 77 -10.83 -42.66 10.83
CA THR A 77 -11.66 -42.78 9.62
C THR A 77 -12.17 -41.40 9.20
N LEU A 78 -12.15 -41.14 7.89
CA LEU A 78 -12.51 -39.87 7.28
C LEU A 78 -13.55 -40.10 6.19
N ALA A 79 -14.67 -39.39 6.25
CA ALA A 79 -15.60 -39.30 5.12
C ALA A 79 -15.08 -38.22 4.16
N TRP A 80 -14.45 -38.63 3.07
CA TRP A 80 -13.87 -37.70 2.10
C TRP A 80 -14.93 -37.12 1.17
N PRO A 81 -15.03 -35.78 1.04
CA PRO A 81 -16.03 -35.14 0.19
C PRO A 81 -15.72 -35.21 -1.32
N GLY A 82 -14.51 -35.61 -1.72
CA GLY A 82 -14.09 -35.65 -3.13
C GLY A 82 -13.73 -34.27 -3.71
N GLY A 83 -13.00 -34.27 -4.82
CA GLY A 83 -12.72 -33.07 -5.62
C GLY A 83 -11.46 -32.28 -5.23
N ASN A 84 -11.30 -31.13 -5.89
CA ASN A 84 -10.20 -30.20 -5.63
C ASN A 84 -10.57 -29.22 -4.51
N GLY A 85 -9.58 -28.64 -3.82
CA GLY A 85 -9.84 -27.74 -2.70
C GLY A 85 -8.65 -27.56 -1.76
N SER A 86 -8.93 -27.20 -0.50
CA SER A 86 -7.95 -27.09 0.59
C SER A 86 -8.47 -27.70 1.89
N LEU A 87 -7.57 -28.10 2.77
CA LEU A 87 -7.88 -28.44 4.16
C LEU A 87 -7.57 -27.24 5.05
N ALA A 88 -8.49 -26.86 5.94
CA ALA A 88 -8.30 -25.81 6.92
C ALA A 88 -8.42 -26.37 8.34
N LEU A 89 -7.52 -25.98 9.24
CA LEU A 89 -7.55 -26.39 10.65
C LEU A 89 -6.95 -25.36 11.59
N TRP A 90 -7.35 -25.40 12.86
CA TRP A 90 -6.77 -24.62 13.94
C TRP A 90 -5.75 -25.45 14.73
N ILE A 91 -4.62 -24.85 15.07
CA ILE A 91 -3.61 -25.45 15.95
C ILE A 91 -3.19 -24.43 17.00
N TYR A 92 -3.30 -24.79 18.27
CA TYR A 92 -2.66 -24.08 19.36
C TYR A 92 -1.29 -24.68 19.64
N LYS A 93 -0.21 -23.94 19.39
CA LYS A 93 1.13 -24.32 19.85
C LYS A 93 1.30 -23.92 21.31
N GLU A 94 1.54 -24.90 22.18
CA GLU A 94 1.91 -24.63 23.58
C GLU A 94 3.42 -24.64 23.77
N ARG A 95 4.11 -25.65 23.21
CA ARG A 95 5.57 -25.67 23.12
C ARG A 95 6.00 -26.63 22.03
N ALA A 96 7.14 -26.38 21.42
CA ALA A 96 7.73 -27.28 20.44
C ALA A 96 9.25 -27.07 20.37
N ASP A 97 10.00 -28.16 20.23
CA ASP A 97 11.42 -28.11 19.90
C ASP A 97 11.64 -27.47 18.53
N PRO A 98 12.79 -26.84 18.24
CA PRO A 98 13.01 -26.05 17.03
C PRO A 98 12.81 -26.80 15.70
N GLU A 99 12.98 -28.12 15.71
CA GLU A 99 12.84 -28.99 14.53
C GLU A 99 11.48 -29.72 14.47
N ALA A 100 10.66 -29.60 15.52
CA ALA A 100 9.36 -30.26 15.58
C ALA A 100 8.47 -29.90 14.38
N ALA A 101 7.86 -30.91 13.78
CA ALA A 101 6.99 -30.75 12.62
C ALA A 101 5.69 -31.54 12.78
N LEU A 102 4.64 -31.03 12.15
CA LEU A 102 3.34 -31.69 12.02
C LEU A 102 3.00 -31.85 10.54
N HIS A 103 2.43 -32.99 10.17
CA HIS A 103 2.01 -33.33 8.81
C HIS A 103 0.56 -33.81 8.81
N LEU A 104 -0.16 -33.53 7.73
CA LEU A 104 -1.42 -34.21 7.42
C LEU A 104 -1.15 -35.30 6.39
N TRP A 105 -1.72 -36.48 6.64
CA TRP A 105 -1.74 -37.56 5.66
C TRP A 105 -3.16 -37.95 5.31
N LEU A 106 -3.38 -38.27 4.03
CA LEU A 106 -4.62 -38.85 3.53
C LEU A 106 -4.32 -40.23 2.95
N GLU A 107 -5.10 -41.24 3.32
CA GLU A 107 -4.91 -42.62 2.88
C GLU A 107 -6.05 -43.11 1.99
N GLU A 108 -5.69 -43.67 0.85
CA GLU A 108 -6.57 -44.39 -0.07
C GLU A 108 -6.81 -45.84 0.41
N PRO A 109 -7.91 -46.50 0.01
CA PRO A 109 -8.30 -47.81 0.57
C PRO A 109 -7.30 -48.94 0.30
N ASP A 110 -6.42 -48.77 -0.67
CA ASP A 110 -5.39 -49.72 -1.05
C ASP A 110 -4.05 -49.51 -0.32
N GLY A 111 -3.95 -48.45 0.49
CA GLY A 111 -2.76 -48.09 1.26
C GLY A 111 -1.89 -47.01 0.64
N ASP A 112 -2.22 -46.46 -0.54
CA ASP A 112 -1.55 -45.29 -1.09
C ASP A 112 -1.80 -44.05 -0.22
N LEU A 113 -0.79 -43.19 -0.12
CA LEU A 113 -0.79 -42.05 0.79
C LEU A 113 -0.56 -40.73 0.06
N TRP A 114 -1.07 -39.67 0.66
CA TRP A 114 -0.78 -38.29 0.30
C TRP A 114 -0.32 -37.54 1.54
N VAL A 115 0.77 -36.78 1.43
CA VAL A 115 1.34 -36.05 2.57
C VAL A 115 1.56 -34.57 2.27
N ALA A 116 1.21 -33.72 3.22
CA ALA A 116 1.61 -32.32 3.23
C ALA A 116 2.13 -31.92 4.61
N PRO A 117 3.23 -31.14 4.68
CA PRO A 117 3.64 -30.51 5.92
C PRO A 117 2.63 -29.43 6.31
N VAL A 118 2.35 -29.32 7.59
CA VAL A 118 1.59 -28.22 8.15
C VAL A 118 2.58 -27.08 8.42
N LEU A 119 2.46 -25.99 7.66
CA LEU A 119 3.39 -24.86 7.69
C LEU A 119 2.66 -23.55 7.98
N GLU A 120 3.22 -22.73 8.86
CA GLU A 120 2.83 -21.34 9.06
C GLU A 120 3.89 -20.45 8.41
N ALA A 121 3.49 -19.60 7.46
CA ALA A 121 4.42 -18.76 6.69
C ALA A 121 5.66 -19.51 6.15
N GLY A 122 5.47 -20.78 5.76
CA GLY A 122 6.54 -21.66 5.26
C GLY A 122 7.42 -22.32 6.33
N ALA A 123 7.18 -22.05 7.62
CA ALA A 123 7.95 -22.61 8.73
C ALA A 123 7.26 -23.81 9.39
N VAL A 124 8.06 -24.74 9.93
CA VAL A 124 7.58 -25.91 10.71
C VAL A 124 7.17 -25.53 12.14
N LEU A 125 6.36 -26.37 12.79
CA LEU A 125 5.76 -26.14 14.12
C LEU A 125 6.77 -25.62 15.17
N GLY A 126 7.99 -26.14 15.18
CA GLY A 126 9.07 -25.70 16.08
C GLY A 126 9.37 -24.20 16.03
N ARG A 127 9.12 -23.56 14.89
CA ARG A 127 9.44 -22.15 14.63
C ARG A 127 8.25 -21.20 14.76
N TRP A 128 7.04 -21.71 14.97
CA TRP A 128 5.86 -20.88 15.16
C TRP A 128 5.93 -20.11 16.49
N ALA A 129 5.19 -19.01 16.60
CA ALA A 129 4.93 -18.39 17.90
C ALA A 129 4.09 -19.34 18.78
N GLU A 130 4.10 -19.17 20.10
CA GLU A 130 3.11 -19.84 20.95
C GLU A 130 1.74 -19.19 20.76
N GLY A 131 0.66 -19.98 20.71
CA GLY A 131 -0.69 -19.47 20.49
C GLY A 131 -1.50 -20.23 19.44
N TRP A 132 -2.68 -19.69 19.09
CA TRP A 132 -3.56 -20.22 18.06
C TRP A 132 -3.12 -19.80 16.66
N HIS A 133 -3.13 -20.75 15.73
CA HIS A 133 -2.82 -20.57 14.32
C HIS A 133 -3.94 -21.20 13.48
N HIS A 134 -4.39 -20.50 12.45
CA HIS A 134 -5.33 -21.02 11.46
C HIS A 134 -4.60 -21.27 10.16
N LEU A 135 -4.69 -22.50 9.65
CA LEU A 135 -3.82 -22.96 8.58
C LEU A 135 -4.66 -23.55 7.47
N THR A 136 -4.40 -23.11 6.24
CA THR A 136 -5.04 -23.64 5.03
C THR A 136 -3.98 -24.30 4.17
N ILE A 137 -4.19 -25.58 3.86
CA ILE A 137 -3.28 -26.44 3.11
C ILE A 137 -3.95 -26.83 1.80
N PRO A 138 -3.51 -26.29 0.65
CA PRO A 138 -4.08 -26.66 -0.64
C PRO A 138 -3.87 -28.15 -0.93
N LEU A 139 -4.87 -28.82 -1.52
CA LEU A 139 -4.69 -30.22 -1.95
C LEU A 139 -3.61 -30.38 -3.02
N ALA A 140 -3.24 -29.31 -3.71
CA ALA A 140 -2.09 -29.29 -4.61
C ALA A 140 -0.74 -29.39 -3.88
N ALA A 141 -0.68 -29.08 -2.59
CA ALA A 141 0.54 -29.21 -1.77
C ALA A 141 0.80 -30.64 -1.29
N PHE A 142 -0.22 -31.52 -1.37
CA PHE A 142 -0.10 -32.92 -0.99
C PHE A 142 0.68 -33.72 -2.03
N ARG A 143 1.79 -34.31 -1.60
CA ARG A 143 2.65 -35.17 -2.41
C ARG A 143 2.19 -36.61 -2.31
N PHE A 144 2.10 -37.28 -3.45
CA PHE A 144 1.77 -38.69 -3.54
C PHE A 144 2.93 -39.57 -3.03
N ASP A 145 2.60 -40.54 -2.18
CA ASP A 145 3.49 -41.59 -1.66
C ASP A 145 2.83 -42.95 -1.93
N GLY A 146 3.21 -43.58 -3.05
CA GLY A 146 2.60 -44.82 -3.52
C GLY A 146 3.14 -46.06 -2.79
N ARG A 147 2.33 -46.63 -1.89
CA ARG A 147 2.64 -47.85 -1.09
C ARG A 147 1.76 -49.05 -1.45
N GLY A 148 0.54 -48.79 -1.92
CA GLY A 148 -0.42 -49.75 -2.43
C GLY A 148 -0.23 -49.98 -3.93
N ASN A 149 -1.30 -49.78 -4.71
CA ASN A 149 -1.33 -50.09 -6.13
C ASN A 149 -0.63 -49.03 -7.01
N ARG A 150 -0.26 -47.88 -6.42
CA ARG A 150 0.46 -46.74 -7.00
C ARG A 150 -0.34 -45.95 -8.04
N ARG A 151 -1.67 -46.01 -7.99
CA ARG A 151 -2.57 -45.16 -8.78
C ARG A 151 -3.07 -44.03 -7.89
N GLN A 152 -3.16 -42.85 -8.46
CA GLN A 152 -3.64 -41.68 -7.73
C GLN A 152 -5.17 -41.67 -7.73
N GLU A 153 -5.79 -42.17 -6.68
CA GLU A 153 -7.25 -42.24 -6.51
C GLU A 153 -7.70 -41.37 -5.33
N ARG A 154 -7.26 -40.10 -5.29
CA ARG A 154 -7.49 -39.17 -4.15
C ARG A 154 -8.97 -39.04 -3.75
N ASP A 155 -9.90 -39.19 -4.68
CA ASP A 155 -11.35 -39.17 -4.40
C ASP A 155 -11.83 -40.35 -3.54
N ARG A 156 -10.99 -41.37 -3.33
CA ARG A 156 -11.29 -42.57 -2.53
C ARG A 156 -10.66 -42.53 -1.14
N VAL A 157 -10.00 -41.42 -0.76
CA VAL A 157 -9.43 -41.25 0.58
C VAL A 157 -10.46 -41.62 1.64
N HIS A 158 -10.05 -42.44 2.62
CA HIS A 158 -10.93 -42.93 3.68
C HIS A 158 -10.36 -42.75 5.08
N ARG A 159 -9.11 -42.27 5.18
CA ARG A 159 -8.42 -42.05 6.46
C ARG A 159 -7.64 -40.76 6.46
N LEU A 160 -7.64 -40.12 7.62
CA LEU A 160 -6.79 -38.98 7.95
C LEU A 160 -5.73 -39.43 8.96
N LEU A 161 -4.50 -38.97 8.82
CA LEU A 161 -3.49 -39.07 9.87
C LEU A 161 -2.95 -37.69 10.26
N LEU A 162 -2.64 -37.55 11.55
CA LEU A 162 -1.79 -36.49 12.08
C LEU A 162 -0.40 -37.07 12.33
N GLY A 163 0.59 -36.63 11.55
CA GLY A 163 1.96 -37.09 11.69
C GLY A 163 2.81 -36.11 12.47
N CYS A 164 3.45 -36.57 13.54
CA CYS A 164 4.28 -35.80 14.43
C CYS A 164 5.75 -36.22 14.25
N ASN A 165 6.65 -35.28 13.99
CA ASN A 165 8.03 -35.58 13.56
C ASN A 165 9.08 -34.72 14.26
N PHE A 166 10.31 -35.25 14.29
CA PHE A 166 11.59 -34.57 14.46
C PHE A 166 11.91 -33.89 15.82
N GLY A 167 10.92 -33.50 16.62
CA GLY A 167 11.15 -32.89 17.93
C GLY A 167 9.94 -32.99 18.85
N ASP A 168 10.14 -32.79 20.15
CA ASP A 168 9.06 -32.84 21.14
C ASP A 168 8.13 -31.65 20.96
N PHE A 169 6.81 -31.86 21.12
CA PHE A 169 5.87 -30.75 21.20
C PHE A 169 4.59 -31.09 21.96
N ASP A 170 3.95 -30.04 22.47
CA ASP A 170 2.60 -30.06 23.00
C ASP A 170 1.76 -29.05 22.20
N ALA A 171 0.65 -29.52 21.63
CA ALA A 171 -0.24 -28.71 20.82
C ALA A 171 -1.70 -29.12 21.03
N VAL A 172 -2.64 -28.26 20.64
CA VAL A 172 -4.06 -28.58 20.56
C VAL A 172 -4.52 -28.38 19.13
N VAL A 173 -5.24 -29.34 18.57
CA VAL A 173 -5.78 -29.27 17.20
C VAL A 173 -7.30 -29.18 17.28
N ASP A 174 -7.87 -28.31 16.46
CA ASP A 174 -9.30 -28.00 16.48
C ASP A 174 -9.83 -27.70 15.06
N SER A 175 -11.12 -27.97 14.84
CA SER A 175 -11.92 -27.76 13.63
C SER A 175 -11.20 -27.94 12.29
N LEU A 176 -11.13 -29.19 11.81
CA LEU A 176 -10.66 -29.52 10.46
C LEU A 176 -11.83 -29.47 9.47
N SER A 177 -11.70 -28.65 8.43
CA SER A 177 -12.70 -28.51 7.37
C SER A 177 -12.08 -28.67 5.97
N PHE A 178 -12.86 -29.21 5.04
CA PHE A 178 -12.59 -29.19 3.62
C PHE A 178 -13.23 -27.95 2.99
N LEU A 179 -12.43 -27.22 2.22
CA LEU A 179 -12.85 -26.06 1.45
C LEU A 179 -12.86 -26.47 -0.03
N PRO A 180 -14.03 -26.77 -0.64
CA PRO A 180 -14.10 -27.15 -2.05
C PRO A 180 -13.53 -26.06 -2.95
N ALA A 181 -12.80 -26.45 -3.99
CA ALA A 181 -12.47 -25.54 -5.09
C ALA A 181 -13.78 -25.24 -5.83
N GLY A 182 -14.26 -24.00 -5.75
CA GLY A 182 -15.37 -23.59 -6.60
C GLY A 182 -14.98 -23.76 -8.07
N GLU A 183 -15.95 -24.07 -8.95
CA GLU A 183 -15.94 -23.38 -10.24
C GLU A 183 -15.68 -21.92 -9.93
N ALA A 184 -14.76 -21.28 -10.65
CA ALA A 184 -14.51 -19.87 -10.48
C ALA A 184 -15.79 -19.11 -10.85
N ALA A 185 -16.71 -19.01 -9.88
CA ALA A 185 -17.40 -17.77 -9.66
C ALA A 185 -16.30 -16.71 -9.72
N PRO A 186 -16.46 -15.63 -10.52
CA PRO A 186 -15.56 -14.50 -10.40
C PRO A 186 -15.43 -14.21 -8.91
N PRO A 187 -14.20 -14.01 -8.39
CA PRO A 187 -13.97 -13.88 -6.96
C PRO A 187 -15.08 -13.02 -6.38
N ALA A 188 -15.78 -13.52 -5.36
CA ALA A 188 -16.78 -12.73 -4.66
C ALA A 188 -16.11 -11.38 -4.41
N ALA A 189 -16.68 -10.31 -5.00
CA ALA A 189 -15.98 -9.04 -5.18
C ALA A 189 -15.21 -8.72 -3.91
N GLU A 190 -13.88 -8.70 -4.05
CA GLU A 190 -12.98 -8.49 -2.94
C GLU A 190 -13.52 -7.34 -2.08
N PRO A 191 -13.40 -7.37 -0.75
CA PRO A 191 -13.64 -6.19 0.08
C PRO A 191 -12.50 -5.17 -0.13
N THR A 192 -12.08 -4.94 -1.36
CA THR A 192 -11.05 -4.01 -1.76
C THR A 192 -11.67 -2.67 -2.15
N LEU A 193 -10.80 -1.66 -2.13
CA LEU A 193 -11.08 -0.37 -2.74
C LEU A 193 -11.33 -0.59 -4.24
N GLU A 194 -12.55 -0.41 -4.71
CA GLU A 194 -12.83 -0.47 -6.14
C GLU A 194 -12.68 0.92 -6.73
N ARG A 195 -11.74 1.09 -7.67
CA ARG A 195 -11.55 2.34 -8.42
C ARG A 195 -11.92 2.11 -9.87
N THR A 196 -12.86 2.89 -10.38
CA THR A 196 -13.27 2.88 -11.78
C THR A 196 -12.97 4.24 -12.39
N LEU A 197 -12.05 4.31 -13.35
CA LEU A 197 -11.77 5.52 -14.13
C LEU A 197 -12.51 5.46 -15.47
N VAL A 198 -13.31 6.47 -15.75
CA VAL A 198 -14.10 6.62 -16.98
C VAL A 198 -13.60 7.86 -17.74
N PRO A 199 -12.90 7.69 -18.87
CA PRO A 199 -12.57 8.79 -19.77
C PRO A 199 -13.85 9.31 -20.43
N LEU A 200 -14.26 10.53 -20.10
CA LEU A 200 -15.56 11.07 -20.53
C LEU A 200 -15.58 11.47 -22.01
N GLY A 201 -14.42 11.73 -22.61
CA GLY A 201 -14.33 12.03 -24.05
C GLY A 201 -14.52 10.81 -24.96
N ASP A 202 -14.49 9.60 -24.39
CA ASP A 202 -14.62 8.35 -25.12
C ASP A 202 -16.06 8.17 -25.65
N THR A 203 -16.20 7.73 -26.89
CA THR A 203 -17.48 7.54 -27.58
C THR A 203 -17.91 6.08 -27.65
N ARG A 204 -17.21 5.18 -26.95
CA ARG A 204 -17.63 3.78 -26.83
C ARG A 204 -19.04 3.68 -26.24
N PRO A 205 -19.87 2.71 -26.71
CA PRO A 205 -21.25 2.55 -26.25
C PRO A 205 -21.39 2.42 -24.73
N GLU A 206 -20.38 1.87 -24.06
CA GLU A 206 -20.35 1.70 -22.61
C GLU A 206 -20.31 3.04 -21.86
N VAL A 207 -19.49 3.99 -22.34
CA VAL A 207 -19.40 5.34 -21.77
C VAL A 207 -20.66 6.12 -22.11
N GLU A 208 -21.17 6.01 -23.34
CA GLU A 208 -22.44 6.64 -23.74
C GLU A 208 -23.61 6.13 -22.89
N ALA A 209 -23.62 4.86 -22.50
CA ALA A 209 -24.67 4.30 -21.64
C ALA A 209 -24.68 4.90 -20.23
N LEU A 210 -23.51 5.34 -19.73
CA LEU A 210 -23.37 6.04 -18.45
C LEU A 210 -23.87 7.48 -18.52
N LEU A 211 -23.82 8.12 -19.70
CA LEU A 211 -24.20 9.52 -19.84
C LEU A 211 -25.71 9.66 -20.15
N GLY A 212 -26.39 10.51 -19.39
CA GLY A 212 -27.79 10.86 -19.58
C GLY A 212 -27.94 12.17 -20.37
N ALA A 213 -28.94 12.99 -20.00
CA ALA A 213 -29.14 14.29 -20.62
C ALA A 213 -28.01 15.30 -20.29
N GLY A 214 -27.95 16.42 -21.03
CA GLY A 214 -27.10 17.56 -20.71
C GLY A 214 -25.63 17.47 -21.15
N TRP A 215 -25.24 16.41 -21.87
CA TRP A 215 -23.89 16.24 -22.42
C TRP A 215 -23.82 16.55 -23.92
N TYR A 216 -22.83 17.34 -24.31
CA TYR A 216 -22.42 17.44 -25.72
C TYR A 216 -21.71 16.16 -26.17
N ALA A 217 -21.68 15.94 -27.49
CA ALA A 217 -21.00 14.79 -28.07
C ALA A 217 -19.52 14.74 -27.67
N GLY A 218 -18.99 13.53 -27.49
CA GLY A 218 -17.58 13.30 -27.21
C GLY A 218 -16.70 13.86 -28.34
N GLU A 219 -15.67 14.61 -27.96
CA GLU A 219 -14.67 15.15 -28.89
C GLU A 219 -13.43 14.23 -28.98
N GLY A 220 -13.54 12.98 -28.52
CA GLY A 220 -12.45 11.99 -28.46
C GLY A 220 -11.91 11.78 -27.04
N ALA A 221 -11.35 10.59 -26.76
CA ALA A 221 -11.04 10.10 -25.41
C ALA A 221 -10.24 11.06 -24.51
N THR A 222 -9.43 11.96 -25.09
CA THR A 222 -8.58 12.91 -24.36
C THR A 222 -9.07 14.35 -24.34
N LEU A 223 -10.10 14.69 -25.13
CA LEU A 223 -10.60 16.06 -25.20
C LEU A 223 -11.79 16.30 -24.26
N GLY A 224 -12.36 15.25 -23.65
CA GLY A 224 -13.46 15.33 -22.70
C GLY A 224 -14.81 15.67 -23.34
N ARG A 225 -15.79 16.03 -22.51
CA ARG A 225 -17.14 16.47 -22.92
C ARG A 225 -17.55 17.75 -22.21
N TRP A 226 -18.31 18.56 -22.92
CA TRP A 226 -18.96 19.74 -22.36
C TRP A 226 -20.31 19.38 -21.72
N THR A 227 -20.57 19.96 -20.54
CA THR A 227 -21.88 19.93 -19.87
C THR A 227 -22.78 21.07 -20.38
N GLY A 228 -24.07 21.05 -20.05
CA GLY A 228 -25.01 22.15 -20.29
C GLY A 228 -25.77 22.09 -21.61
N ARG A 229 -25.70 20.96 -22.34
CA ARG A 229 -26.38 20.80 -23.63
C ARG A 229 -27.88 21.07 -23.51
N ASP A 230 -28.39 21.90 -24.42
CA ASP A 230 -29.80 22.32 -24.49
C ASP A 230 -30.32 22.96 -23.19
N GLY A 231 -29.42 23.57 -22.40
CA GLY A 231 -29.74 24.14 -21.09
C GLY A 231 -30.07 23.11 -20.01
N ARG A 232 -29.81 21.82 -20.25
CA ARG A 232 -30.13 20.73 -19.32
C ARG A 232 -28.94 20.43 -18.40
N PRO A 233 -29.21 20.06 -17.14
CA PRO A 233 -28.20 19.50 -16.24
C PRO A 233 -27.56 18.24 -16.83
N ALA A 234 -26.27 18.05 -16.57
CA ALA A 234 -25.52 16.89 -17.03
C ALA A 234 -25.77 15.69 -16.12
N GLU A 235 -26.30 14.59 -16.68
CA GLU A 235 -26.67 13.39 -15.93
C GLU A 235 -25.66 12.26 -16.12
N VAL A 236 -25.31 11.58 -15.04
CA VAL A 236 -24.50 10.37 -15.04
C VAL A 236 -25.28 9.26 -14.34
N ARG A 237 -25.46 8.14 -15.02
CA ARG A 237 -26.09 6.92 -14.51
C ARG A 237 -25.01 6.06 -13.88
N LEU A 238 -25.14 5.82 -12.59
CA LEU A 238 -24.20 5.04 -11.78
C LEU A 238 -24.87 3.77 -11.26
N SER A 239 -24.11 2.70 -11.11
CA SER A 239 -24.52 1.53 -10.32
C SER A 239 -23.76 1.57 -9.00
N LEU A 240 -24.48 1.75 -7.89
CA LEU A 240 -23.91 1.85 -6.56
C LEU A 240 -24.06 0.53 -5.82
N PRO A 241 -22.97 -0.06 -5.29
CA PRO A 241 -23.03 -1.30 -4.52
C PRO A 241 -23.74 -1.11 -3.17
N ALA A 242 -24.30 -2.20 -2.64
CA ALA A 242 -24.94 -2.19 -1.33
C ALA A 242 -23.90 -1.93 -0.22
N ARG A 243 -24.29 -1.13 0.78
CA ARG A 243 -23.58 -0.90 2.05
C ARG A 243 -22.15 -0.35 1.92
N ARG A 244 -21.81 0.26 0.79
CA ARG A 244 -20.52 0.88 0.54
C ARG A 244 -20.69 2.37 0.25
N ASP A 245 -19.92 3.20 0.94
CA ASP A 245 -19.76 4.60 0.56
C ASP A 245 -18.97 4.69 -0.74
N ALA A 246 -19.25 5.72 -1.53
CA ALA A 246 -18.51 6.01 -2.74
C ALA A 246 -18.13 7.48 -2.85
N PHE A 247 -16.99 7.75 -3.49
CA PHE A 247 -16.64 9.07 -3.99
C PHE A 247 -16.67 9.07 -5.51
N VAL A 248 -17.26 10.11 -6.09
CA VAL A 248 -17.19 10.38 -7.52
C VAL A 248 -16.38 11.65 -7.73
N THR A 249 -15.29 11.55 -8.47
CA THR A 249 -14.38 12.64 -8.79
C THR A 249 -14.42 12.93 -10.28
N PHE A 250 -14.94 14.09 -10.67
CA PHE A 250 -14.87 14.60 -12.03
C PHE A 250 -13.60 15.44 -12.18
N ARG A 251 -12.80 15.20 -13.22
CA ARG A 251 -11.60 15.98 -13.57
C ARG A 251 -11.86 16.74 -14.86
N GLY A 252 -11.43 17.99 -14.95
CA GLY A 252 -11.70 18.79 -16.13
C GLY A 252 -11.14 20.21 -16.11
N ARG A 253 -11.44 20.92 -17.20
CA ARG A 253 -11.18 22.36 -17.34
C ARG A 253 -12.47 23.13 -17.05
N ILE A 254 -12.31 24.19 -16.27
CA ILE A 254 -13.40 25.06 -15.83
C ILE A 254 -13.09 26.47 -16.34
N PRO A 255 -13.82 26.97 -17.35
CA PRO A 255 -13.52 28.24 -18.00
C PRO A 255 -14.05 29.42 -17.15
N LEU A 256 -13.35 29.70 -16.04
CA LEU A 256 -13.79 30.69 -15.05
C LEU A 256 -13.87 32.13 -15.57
N PRO A 257 -12.98 32.63 -16.45
CA PRO A 257 -13.09 33.96 -17.02
C PRO A 257 -14.37 34.17 -17.85
N GLN A 258 -14.86 33.11 -18.50
CA GLN A 258 -16.00 33.15 -19.40
C GLN A 258 -17.32 32.78 -18.71
N TRP A 259 -17.26 32.15 -17.54
CA TRP A 259 -18.42 31.66 -16.80
C TRP A 259 -19.33 32.79 -16.32
N GLN A 260 -20.58 32.80 -16.79
CA GLN A 260 -21.60 33.77 -16.38
C GLN A 260 -22.46 33.20 -15.24
N GLY A 261 -22.69 33.99 -14.19
CA GLY A 261 -23.57 33.63 -13.06
C GLY A 261 -22.90 32.94 -11.87
N ASP A 262 -23.67 32.16 -11.11
CA ASP A 262 -23.23 31.44 -9.89
C ASP A 262 -22.16 30.40 -10.24
N ARG A 263 -21.03 30.46 -9.53
CA ARG A 263 -19.88 29.54 -9.69
C ARG A 263 -19.99 28.29 -8.83
N THR A 264 -21.21 27.97 -8.41
CA THR A 264 -21.51 26.80 -7.61
C THR A 264 -22.08 25.70 -8.51
N VAL A 265 -21.38 24.57 -8.59
CA VAL A 265 -21.90 23.36 -9.23
C VAL A 265 -22.75 22.63 -8.21
N ARG A 266 -24.07 22.58 -8.43
CA ARG A 266 -24.98 21.84 -7.57
C ARG A 266 -25.07 20.41 -8.05
N VAL A 267 -24.91 19.46 -7.14
CA VAL A 267 -24.92 18.04 -7.43
C VAL A 267 -26.08 17.40 -6.69
N THR A 268 -26.89 16.65 -7.43
CA THR A 268 -28.00 15.86 -6.86
C THR A 268 -27.83 14.38 -7.20
N LEU A 269 -28.28 13.51 -6.29
CA LEU A 269 -28.41 12.07 -6.50
C LEU A 269 -29.90 11.73 -6.49
N ASP A 270 -30.42 11.24 -7.61
CA ASP A 270 -31.84 10.96 -7.81
C ASP A 270 -32.72 12.18 -7.47
N GLY A 271 -32.26 13.37 -7.86
CA GLY A 271 -32.93 14.65 -7.61
C GLY A 271 -32.79 15.20 -6.18
N ARG A 272 -32.11 14.50 -5.26
CA ARG A 272 -31.82 14.99 -3.91
C ARG A 272 -30.44 15.65 -3.84
N PRO A 273 -30.29 16.86 -3.30
CA PRO A 273 -28.98 17.51 -3.15
C PRO A 273 -28.00 16.65 -2.34
N VAL A 274 -26.77 16.49 -2.86
CA VAL A 274 -25.68 15.77 -2.18
C VAL A 274 -24.41 16.61 -2.01
N ALA A 275 -24.18 17.59 -2.87
CA ALA A 275 -23.07 18.54 -2.73
C ALA A 275 -23.33 19.84 -3.49
N ASP A 276 -22.84 20.96 -2.95
CA ASP A 276 -22.69 22.22 -3.65
C ASP A 276 -21.20 22.57 -3.68
N VAL A 277 -20.61 22.56 -4.88
CA VAL A 277 -19.16 22.70 -5.05
C VAL A 277 -18.86 24.03 -5.72
N ARG A 278 -18.28 24.94 -4.96
CA ARG A 278 -17.81 26.23 -5.48
C ARG A 278 -16.53 26.04 -6.29
N VAL A 279 -16.47 26.65 -7.46
CA VAL A 279 -15.32 26.57 -8.35
C VAL A 279 -14.65 27.94 -8.49
N ASP A 280 -13.46 28.08 -7.92
CA ASP A 280 -12.74 29.36 -7.84
C ASP A 280 -11.37 29.36 -8.56
N VAL A 281 -10.91 28.22 -9.10
CA VAL A 281 -9.67 28.11 -9.90
C VAL A 281 -9.92 27.49 -11.29
N GLU A 282 -9.18 27.96 -12.32
CA GLU A 282 -9.25 27.38 -13.67
C GLU A 282 -8.62 25.98 -13.67
N GLY A 283 -9.43 24.98 -14.02
CA GLY A 283 -9.01 23.58 -13.94
C GLY A 283 -9.08 23.03 -12.52
N GLY A 284 -9.37 21.74 -12.40
CA GLY A 284 -9.47 21.09 -11.09
C GLY A 284 -10.30 19.82 -11.12
N SER A 285 -10.68 19.38 -9.92
CA SER A 285 -11.56 18.22 -9.74
C SER A 285 -12.73 18.54 -8.84
N ILE A 286 -13.92 18.05 -9.19
CA ILE A 286 -15.11 18.06 -8.34
C ILE A 286 -15.24 16.68 -7.73
N ARG A 287 -15.13 16.58 -6.40
CA ARG A 287 -15.30 15.33 -5.67
C ARG A 287 -16.61 15.35 -4.87
N VAL A 288 -17.41 14.31 -5.01
CA VAL A 288 -18.74 14.19 -4.43
C VAL A 288 -18.82 12.89 -3.62
N HIS A 289 -19.25 12.99 -2.36
CA HIS A 289 -19.56 11.81 -1.53
C HIS A 289 -20.96 11.30 -1.85
N LEU A 290 -21.07 10.01 -2.12
CA LEU A 290 -22.32 9.28 -2.25
C LEU A 290 -22.47 8.34 -1.05
N PRO A 291 -23.46 8.54 -0.18
CA PRO A 291 -23.63 7.72 1.02
C PRO A 291 -24.04 6.29 0.69
N ALA A 292 -23.59 5.36 1.53
CA ALA A 292 -23.97 3.95 1.43
C ALA A 292 -25.50 3.73 1.44
N ALA A 293 -25.99 2.87 0.56
CA ALA A 293 -27.39 2.45 0.50
C ALA A 293 -27.57 1.00 0.99
N PRO A 294 -28.70 0.62 1.62
CA PRO A 294 -28.89 -0.73 2.17
C PRO A 294 -28.88 -1.84 1.10
N ALA A 295 -29.24 -1.50 -0.15
CA ALA A 295 -29.27 -2.40 -1.29
C ALA A 295 -28.56 -1.76 -2.48
N ALA A 296 -28.01 -2.60 -3.36
CA ALA A 296 -27.40 -2.15 -4.61
C ALA A 296 -28.48 -1.52 -5.50
N ARG A 297 -28.16 -0.40 -6.12
CA ARG A 297 -29.14 0.35 -6.91
C ARG A 297 -28.49 1.11 -8.05
N ARG A 298 -29.27 1.33 -9.12
CA ARG A 298 -28.95 2.36 -10.09
C ARG A 298 -29.34 3.71 -9.52
N ALA A 299 -28.51 4.72 -9.75
CA ALA A 299 -28.75 6.08 -9.33
C ALA A 299 -28.33 7.05 -10.44
N THR A 300 -28.99 8.20 -10.52
CA THR A 300 -28.63 9.26 -11.44
C THR A 300 -28.00 10.40 -10.66
N LEU A 301 -26.72 10.67 -10.93
CA LEU A 301 -26.02 11.84 -10.45
C LEU A 301 -26.20 12.98 -11.45
N THR A 302 -26.70 14.12 -11.01
CA THR A 302 -26.97 15.26 -11.88
C THR A 302 -26.12 16.45 -11.45
N LEU A 303 -25.34 16.99 -12.39
CA LEU A 303 -24.54 18.20 -12.21
C LEU A 303 -25.27 19.38 -12.85
N VAL A 304 -25.64 20.36 -12.04
CA VAL A 304 -26.15 21.65 -12.49
C VAL A 304 -24.98 22.61 -12.53
N THR A 305 -24.54 22.94 -13.74
CA THR A 305 -23.45 23.89 -14.00
C THR A 305 -24.02 25.17 -14.57
N GLY A 306 -23.35 26.31 -14.35
CA GLY A 306 -23.54 27.48 -15.19
C GLY A 306 -23.06 27.23 -16.63
N SER A 307 -23.24 28.23 -17.50
CA SER A 307 -22.88 28.13 -18.92
C SER A 307 -22.39 29.46 -19.48
N PHE A 308 -21.71 29.40 -20.63
CA PHE A 308 -21.31 30.55 -21.45
C PHE A 308 -21.39 30.19 -22.94
N VAL A 309 -21.42 31.18 -23.83
CA VAL A 309 -21.39 30.97 -25.29
C VAL A 309 -20.09 31.54 -25.86
N PRO A 310 -19.17 30.73 -26.42
CA PRO A 310 -17.88 31.21 -26.92
C PRO A 310 -17.98 32.30 -28.00
N ALA A 311 -19.01 32.26 -28.85
CA ALA A 311 -19.25 33.29 -29.85
C ALA A 311 -19.62 34.65 -29.25
N GLU A 312 -20.25 34.67 -28.08
CA GLU A 312 -20.60 35.91 -27.37
C GLU A 312 -19.41 36.50 -26.62
N THR A 313 -18.42 35.68 -26.28
CA THR A 313 -17.16 36.14 -25.66
C THR A 313 -16.11 36.55 -26.69
N GLY A 314 -16.36 36.33 -27.99
CA GLY A 314 -15.46 36.69 -29.09
C GLY A 314 -14.25 35.77 -29.26
N GLU A 315 -14.24 34.61 -28.60
CA GLU A 315 -13.11 33.68 -28.59
C GLU A 315 -13.16 32.67 -29.76
N SER A 316 -14.34 32.42 -30.33
CA SER A 316 -14.57 31.41 -31.37
C SER A 316 -15.87 31.68 -32.12
N ALA A 317 -16.09 31.01 -33.26
CA ALA A 317 -17.39 30.98 -33.94
C ALA A 317 -18.40 29.99 -33.31
N ASP A 318 -18.04 29.34 -32.21
CA ASP A 318 -18.87 28.34 -31.53
C ASP A 318 -20.06 28.99 -30.78
N THR A 319 -21.27 28.69 -31.23
CA THR A 319 -22.54 29.25 -30.72
C THR A 319 -23.22 28.38 -29.66
N ARG A 320 -22.59 27.28 -29.23
CA ARG A 320 -23.13 26.39 -28.19
C ARG A 320 -23.06 27.05 -26.81
N ALA A 321 -24.06 26.80 -25.95
CA ALA A 321 -24.00 27.12 -24.53
C ALA A 321 -23.23 26.04 -23.76
N LEU A 322 -21.97 26.32 -23.42
CA LEU A 322 -21.05 25.37 -22.81
C LEU A 322 -20.94 25.59 -21.30
N GLY A 323 -20.98 24.51 -20.53
CA GLY A 323 -20.70 24.52 -19.09
C GLY A 323 -19.24 24.19 -18.76
N MET A 324 -19.03 23.11 -18.03
CA MET A 324 -17.70 22.57 -17.73
C MET A 324 -17.21 21.64 -18.83
N LYS A 325 -15.90 21.62 -19.09
CA LYS A 325 -15.28 20.57 -19.90
C LYS A 325 -14.71 19.50 -18.97
N LEU A 326 -15.33 18.33 -18.91
CA LEU A 326 -14.89 17.22 -18.06
C LEU A 326 -14.19 16.16 -18.89
N VAL A 327 -12.98 15.79 -18.49
CA VAL A 327 -12.11 14.83 -19.21
C VAL A 327 -12.25 13.41 -18.67
N ALA A 328 -12.44 13.26 -17.36
CA ALA A 328 -12.57 11.96 -16.72
C ALA A 328 -13.49 12.00 -15.50
N MET A 329 -14.08 10.86 -15.19
CA MET A 329 -14.79 10.60 -13.94
C MET A 329 -14.16 9.38 -13.27
N GLU A 330 -13.79 9.51 -12.01
CA GLU A 330 -13.31 8.40 -11.18
C GLU A 330 -14.37 8.08 -10.12
N VAL A 331 -14.79 6.82 -10.03
CA VAL A 331 -15.67 6.32 -8.99
C VAL A 331 -14.86 5.42 -8.07
N VAL A 332 -14.78 5.77 -6.80
CA VAL A 332 -14.07 5.00 -5.78
C VAL A 332 -15.10 4.50 -4.77
N THR A 333 -15.24 3.18 -4.64
CA THR A 333 -16.07 2.57 -3.58
C THR A 333 -15.19 1.96 -2.50
N PHE A 334 -15.60 2.15 -1.26
CA PHE A 334 -14.85 1.68 -0.09
C PHE A 334 -15.51 0.44 0.47
N PRO A 335 -14.73 -0.50 1.03
CA PRO A 335 -15.31 -1.60 1.78
C PRO A 335 -16.16 -1.05 2.95
N PRO A 336 -17.22 -1.79 3.36
CA PRO A 336 -17.97 -1.44 4.56
C PRO A 336 -17.05 -1.38 5.77
N VAL A 337 -17.24 -0.36 6.61
CA VAL A 337 -16.50 -0.25 7.87
C VAL A 337 -17.02 -1.30 8.84
N GLU A 338 -16.15 -2.17 9.34
CA GLU A 338 -16.51 -3.24 10.29
C GLU A 338 -16.04 -2.96 11.72
N ALA A 339 -15.17 -1.96 11.93
CA ALA A 339 -14.75 -1.53 13.27
C ALA A 339 -15.91 -1.10 14.19
N GLY A 340 -17.12 -0.89 13.64
CA GLY A 340 -18.30 -0.49 14.38
C GLY A 340 -18.27 0.98 14.81
N PRO A 341 -19.16 1.39 15.74
CA PRO A 341 -19.25 2.77 16.19
C PRO A 341 -17.99 3.21 16.95
N VAL A 342 -17.62 4.47 16.76
CA VAL A 342 -16.44 5.07 17.40
C VAL A 342 -16.62 5.13 18.92
N ALA A 343 -15.72 4.48 19.66
CA ALA A 343 -15.68 4.54 21.11
C ALA A 343 -15.17 5.92 21.57
N ARG A 344 -15.97 6.61 22.39
CA ARG A 344 -15.65 7.93 22.96
C ARG A 344 -15.24 7.79 24.43
N GLY A 345 -14.18 8.48 24.83
CA GLY A 345 -13.74 8.55 26.23
C GLY A 345 -13.51 9.98 26.68
N ARG A 346 -13.46 10.20 28.00
CA ARG A 346 -13.30 11.54 28.60
C ARG A 346 -12.01 12.26 28.20
N GLN A 347 -10.99 11.51 27.80
CA GLN A 347 -9.71 12.07 27.33
C GLN A 347 -9.59 12.19 25.81
N GLY A 348 -10.56 11.65 25.06
CA GLY A 348 -10.54 11.63 23.60
C GLY A 348 -10.85 10.25 23.03
N SER A 349 -10.88 10.18 21.70
CA SER A 349 -11.20 8.98 20.91
C SER A 349 -9.95 8.55 20.14
N VAL A 350 -9.55 7.29 20.27
CA VAL A 350 -8.32 6.74 19.70
C VAL A 350 -8.66 5.55 18.81
N ALA A 351 -8.16 5.58 17.58
CA ALA A 351 -8.13 4.41 16.70
C ALA A 351 -6.81 3.67 16.91
N ILE A 352 -6.84 2.35 17.02
CA ILE A 352 -5.64 1.50 17.02
C ILE A 352 -5.75 0.50 15.89
N LEU A 353 -4.80 0.53 14.97
CA LEU A 353 -4.73 -0.45 13.90
C LEU A 353 -4.50 -1.84 14.52
N ARG A 354 -5.43 -2.77 14.29
CA ARG A 354 -5.39 -4.16 14.74
C ARG A 354 -5.85 -5.05 13.59
N ASP A 355 -4.90 -5.64 12.88
CA ASP A 355 -5.14 -6.46 11.70
C ASP A 355 -3.99 -7.46 11.51
N ASP A 356 -4.11 -8.39 10.58
CA ASP A 356 -3.09 -9.38 10.24
C ASP A 356 -2.15 -8.87 9.13
N LEU A 357 -1.43 -7.78 9.44
CA LEU A 357 -0.44 -7.21 8.53
C LEU A 357 0.92 -7.90 8.69
N PRO A 358 1.66 -8.12 7.59
CA PRO A 358 3.08 -8.45 7.64
C PRO A 358 3.82 -7.52 8.62
N ARG A 359 4.60 -8.08 9.52
CA ARG A 359 5.28 -7.34 10.59
C ARG A 359 6.70 -7.02 10.15
N VAL A 360 7.04 -5.72 10.08
CA VAL A 360 8.40 -5.26 9.72
C VAL A 360 8.97 -4.41 10.85
N GLY A 361 10.11 -4.84 11.40
CA GLY A 361 10.74 -4.22 12.56
C GLY A 361 10.27 -4.85 13.88
N ALA A 362 9.99 -4.03 14.88
CA ALA A 362 9.62 -4.48 16.22
C ALA A 362 8.22 -3.97 16.62
N PRO A 363 7.16 -4.58 16.09
CA PRO A 363 5.79 -4.11 16.31
C PRO A 363 5.38 -4.25 17.77
N SER A 364 4.48 -3.37 18.21
CA SER A 364 3.89 -3.42 19.55
C SER A 364 2.56 -4.20 19.55
N ASP A 365 2.17 -4.76 20.70
CA ASP A 365 0.86 -5.41 20.85
C ASP A 365 -0.28 -4.36 20.86
N PRO A 366 -1.17 -4.31 19.84
CA PRO A 366 -2.29 -3.38 19.81
C PRO A 366 -3.23 -3.53 21.00
N GLU A 367 -3.45 -4.75 21.49
CA GLU A 367 -4.34 -5.01 22.62
C GLU A 367 -3.75 -4.46 23.93
N HIS A 368 -2.45 -4.63 24.13
CA HIS A 368 -1.76 -4.03 25.26
C HIS A 368 -1.84 -2.50 25.25
N LEU A 369 -1.54 -1.85 24.12
CA LEU A 369 -1.65 -0.39 23.99
C LEU A 369 -3.10 0.08 24.21
N GLY A 370 -4.08 -0.66 23.70
CA GLY A 370 -5.50 -0.41 23.93
C GLY A 370 -5.90 -0.50 25.40
N ARG A 371 -5.40 -1.49 26.14
CA ARG A 371 -5.62 -1.59 27.60
C ARG A 371 -5.06 -0.39 28.36
N LEU A 372 -3.84 0.05 28.03
CA LEU A 372 -3.21 1.22 28.65
C LEU A 372 -4.04 2.49 28.42
N LEU A 373 -4.49 2.72 27.19
CA LEU A 373 -5.30 3.89 26.82
C LEU A 373 -6.68 3.88 27.48
N ARG A 374 -7.37 2.73 27.50
CA ARG A 374 -8.67 2.60 28.18
C ARG A 374 -8.53 2.89 29.68
N ALA A 375 -7.49 2.35 30.32
CA ALA A 375 -7.20 2.63 31.74
C ALA A 375 -6.94 4.12 32.01
N ALA A 376 -6.34 4.84 31.05
CA ALA A 376 -6.14 6.29 31.13
C ALA A 376 -7.41 7.12 30.82
N GLY A 377 -8.51 6.48 30.40
CA GLY A 377 -9.80 7.13 30.13
C GLY A 377 -10.02 7.59 28.68
N TYR A 378 -9.26 7.03 27.73
CA TYR A 378 -9.52 7.20 26.30
C TYR A 378 -10.56 6.20 25.80
N GLY A 379 -11.38 6.61 24.84
CA GLY A 379 -12.20 5.71 24.06
C GLY A 379 -11.33 5.04 23.01
N VAL A 380 -11.29 3.70 22.98
CA VAL A 380 -10.41 2.95 22.08
C VAL A 380 -11.25 2.10 21.13
N THR A 381 -11.11 2.40 19.84
CA THR A 381 -11.68 1.65 18.72
C THR A 381 -10.57 0.89 18.02
N PHE A 382 -10.70 -0.42 17.89
CA PHE A 382 -9.79 -1.21 17.06
C PHE A 382 -10.27 -1.16 15.62
N VAL A 383 -9.38 -0.79 14.72
CA VAL A 383 -9.68 -0.62 13.30
C VAL A 383 -8.82 -1.58 12.48
N ARG A 384 -9.40 -2.18 11.44
CA ARG A 384 -8.66 -2.98 10.46
C ARG A 384 -8.00 -2.06 9.45
N ALA A 385 -7.04 -2.57 8.70
CA ALA A 385 -6.41 -1.83 7.62
C ALA A 385 -7.44 -1.38 6.58
N LEU A 386 -8.43 -2.21 6.23
CA LEU A 386 -9.53 -1.84 5.33
C LEU A 386 -10.39 -0.68 5.85
N ASP A 387 -10.59 -0.56 7.16
CA ASP A 387 -11.36 0.55 7.74
C ASP A 387 -10.61 1.90 7.58
N LEU A 388 -9.26 1.86 7.49
CA LEU A 388 -8.42 3.04 7.29
C LEU A 388 -8.41 3.55 5.85
N LEU A 389 -8.94 2.79 4.89
CA LEU A 389 -9.09 3.25 3.51
C LEU A 389 -10.19 4.29 3.38
N ASN A 390 -11.20 4.25 4.26
CA ASN A 390 -12.38 5.10 4.15
C ASN A 390 -12.12 6.48 4.78
N PRO A 391 -12.02 7.57 3.98
CA PRO A 391 -11.72 8.91 4.48
C PRO A 391 -12.89 9.53 5.25
N LEU A 392 -14.09 8.94 5.22
CA LEU A 392 -15.24 9.37 6.05
C LEU A 392 -15.18 8.76 7.45
N TYR A 393 -14.48 7.63 7.59
CA TYR A 393 -14.30 6.98 8.87
C TYR A 393 -13.05 7.50 9.58
N LEU A 394 -11.90 7.51 8.89
CA LEU A 394 -10.65 8.07 9.42
C LEU A 394 -10.65 9.59 9.33
N THR A 395 -11.37 10.25 10.22
CA THR A 395 -11.47 11.72 10.30
C THR A 395 -11.05 12.24 11.66
N ARG A 396 -10.66 13.53 11.71
CA ARG A 396 -10.40 14.23 12.97
C ARG A 396 -11.63 14.25 13.88
N ALA A 397 -12.84 14.27 13.32
CA ALA A 397 -14.09 14.26 14.09
C ALA A 397 -14.31 12.90 14.79
N ASN A 398 -13.90 11.81 14.14
CA ASN A 398 -13.99 10.46 14.71
C ASN A 398 -12.84 10.18 15.67
N PHE A 399 -11.60 10.52 15.31
CA PHE A 399 -10.43 10.13 16.08
C PHE A 399 -9.50 11.32 16.37
N ASP A 400 -9.18 11.51 17.64
CA ASP A 400 -8.15 12.47 18.07
C ASP A 400 -6.74 11.94 17.79
N LEU A 401 -6.57 10.60 17.78
CA LEU A 401 -5.30 9.90 17.56
C LEU A 401 -5.49 8.58 16.80
N LEU A 402 -4.58 8.29 15.87
CA LEU A 402 -4.37 6.98 15.25
C LEU A 402 -3.08 6.33 15.77
N VAL A 403 -3.16 5.14 16.35
CA VAL A 403 -1.98 4.35 16.77
C VAL A 403 -1.66 3.31 15.70
N LEU A 404 -0.40 3.27 15.27
CA LEU A 404 0.14 2.40 14.23
C LEU A 404 1.22 1.48 14.85
N PRO A 405 0.84 0.28 15.30
CA PRO A 405 1.73 -0.57 16.07
C PRO A 405 2.61 -1.50 15.23
N TYR A 406 2.45 -1.52 13.89
CA TYR A 406 3.04 -2.53 13.00
C TYR A 406 4.37 -2.13 12.32
N GLY A 407 5.14 -1.23 12.91
CA GLY A 407 6.44 -0.83 12.35
C GLY A 407 6.28 -0.11 11.02
N ALA A 408 6.92 -0.66 9.98
CA ALA A 408 6.89 -0.06 8.65
C ALA A 408 5.57 -0.31 7.89
N SER A 409 4.74 -1.24 8.35
CA SER A 409 3.61 -1.77 7.58
C SER A 409 2.36 -0.90 7.63
N TYR A 410 1.79 -0.60 6.47
CA TYR A 410 0.56 0.19 6.34
C TYR A 410 -0.15 -0.09 5.00
N PRO A 411 -1.49 -0.11 4.92
CA PRO A 411 -2.20 -0.28 3.65
C PRO A 411 -1.91 0.87 2.68
N ALA A 412 -1.36 0.55 1.51
CA ALA A 412 -1.00 1.53 0.47
C ALA A 412 -2.20 2.40 0.09
N ALA A 413 -3.35 1.77 -0.15
CA ALA A 413 -4.61 2.45 -0.50
C ALA A 413 -5.11 3.43 0.59
N GLY A 414 -4.63 3.32 1.83
CA GLY A 414 -4.99 4.23 2.93
C GLY A 414 -4.30 5.60 2.90
N LYS A 415 -3.34 5.85 1.99
CA LYS A 415 -2.59 7.12 1.93
C LYS A 415 -3.51 8.34 1.89
N GLU A 416 -4.51 8.34 1.01
CA GLU A 416 -5.40 9.49 0.81
C GLU A 416 -6.17 9.82 2.10
N ALA A 417 -6.79 8.81 2.73
CA ALA A 417 -7.51 8.97 3.99
C ALA A 417 -6.60 9.43 5.14
N LEU A 418 -5.37 8.90 5.22
CA LEU A 418 -4.39 9.34 6.22
C LEU A 418 -3.97 10.80 6.01
N VAL A 419 -3.70 11.20 4.77
CA VAL A 419 -3.32 12.59 4.43
C VAL A 419 -4.44 13.55 4.78
N GLU A 420 -5.69 13.23 4.43
CA GLU A 420 -6.87 14.05 4.78
C GLU A 420 -7.07 14.13 6.29
N TYR A 421 -6.91 13.01 7.01
CA TYR A 421 -6.95 12.96 8.47
C TYR A 421 -5.93 13.92 9.11
N LEU A 422 -4.68 13.90 8.63
CA LEU A 422 -3.62 14.77 9.16
C LEU A 422 -3.81 16.22 8.76
N ARG A 423 -4.26 16.52 7.53
CA ARG A 423 -4.67 17.87 7.10
C ARG A 423 -5.79 18.44 7.97
N GLY A 424 -6.72 17.60 8.40
CA GLY A 424 -7.77 17.94 9.37
C GLY A 424 -7.27 18.18 10.79
N GLY A 425 -5.96 18.11 11.05
CA GLY A 425 -5.38 18.27 12.39
C GLY A 425 -5.36 16.99 13.22
N GLY A 426 -5.47 15.82 12.59
CA GLY A 426 -5.30 14.52 13.23
C GLY A 426 -3.91 14.33 13.85
N ALA A 427 -3.74 13.27 14.64
CA ALA A 427 -2.44 12.86 15.16
C ALA A 427 -2.21 11.38 14.96
N PHE A 428 -0.95 10.97 14.83
CA PHE A 428 -0.59 9.56 14.87
C PHE A 428 0.54 9.25 15.85
N PHE A 429 0.56 8.02 16.33
CA PHE A 429 1.64 7.43 17.12
C PHE A 429 2.10 6.14 16.45
N ALA A 430 3.32 6.11 15.92
CA ALA A 430 3.90 4.95 15.23
C ALA A 430 5.02 4.31 16.04
N THR A 431 5.06 2.98 16.08
CA THR A 431 6.07 2.19 16.81
C THR A 431 6.72 1.16 15.92
N GLY A 432 7.93 0.74 16.27
CA GLY A 432 8.53 -0.48 15.74
C GLY A 432 9.29 -0.32 14.43
N GLY A 433 9.61 0.90 14.01
CA GLY A 433 10.45 1.12 12.82
C GLY A 433 10.06 2.35 12.00
N TYR A 434 10.55 2.37 10.75
CA TYR A 434 10.29 3.44 9.81
C TYR A 434 8.85 3.37 9.30
N ALA A 435 7.96 4.17 9.89
CA ALA A 435 6.54 4.21 9.55
C ALA A 435 6.30 4.32 8.03
N PHE A 436 5.36 3.52 7.52
CA PHE A 436 4.94 3.50 6.12
C PHE A 436 5.99 3.03 5.10
N ASN A 437 7.16 2.54 5.56
CA ASN A 437 8.22 2.09 4.65
C ASN A 437 7.99 0.68 4.07
N ASN A 438 6.90 0.03 4.47
CA ASN A 438 6.40 -1.21 3.90
C ASN A 438 4.92 -1.03 3.51
N PRO A 439 4.61 -0.32 2.42
CA PRO A 439 3.24 -0.23 1.94
C PRO A 439 2.75 -1.62 1.53
N LEU A 440 1.51 -1.95 1.91
CA LEU A 440 0.90 -3.26 1.68
C LEU A 440 -0.31 -3.13 0.76
N VAL A 441 -0.52 -4.12 -0.10
CA VAL A 441 -1.78 -4.27 -0.84
C VAL A 441 -2.52 -5.51 -0.34
N LEU A 442 -3.84 -5.44 -0.36
CA LEU A 442 -4.67 -6.62 -0.13
C LEU A 442 -4.76 -7.37 -1.46
N HIS A 443 -4.38 -8.64 -1.47
CA HIS A 443 -4.54 -9.51 -2.61
C HIS A 443 -4.91 -10.92 -2.14
N ALA A 444 -5.92 -11.52 -2.77
CA ALA A 444 -6.41 -12.85 -2.40
C ALA A 444 -6.64 -12.97 -0.88
N ASP A 445 -7.28 -11.95 -0.30
CA ASP A 445 -7.57 -11.79 1.12
C ASP A 445 -6.35 -11.78 2.06
N ARG A 446 -5.15 -11.49 1.53
CA ARG A 446 -3.93 -11.35 2.32
C ARG A 446 -3.23 -10.04 2.04
N TRP A 447 -2.72 -9.43 3.10
CA TRP A 447 -1.84 -8.29 2.99
C TRP A 447 -0.46 -8.76 2.55
N VAL A 448 -0.04 -8.33 1.36
CA VAL A 448 1.27 -8.67 0.81
C VAL A 448 2.11 -7.42 0.66
N ASP A 449 3.41 -7.55 0.94
CA ASP A 449 4.40 -6.52 0.64
C ASP A 449 4.78 -6.54 -0.85
N ARG A 450 5.58 -5.56 -1.25
CA ARG A 450 5.99 -5.41 -2.64
C ARG A 450 6.72 -6.65 -3.13
N ASP A 451 7.67 -7.18 -2.39
CA ASP A 451 8.53 -8.26 -2.88
C ASP A 451 7.74 -9.58 -2.98
N THR A 452 6.83 -9.82 -2.05
CA THR A 452 5.83 -10.89 -2.11
C THR A 452 4.90 -10.69 -3.30
N TYR A 453 4.46 -9.47 -3.57
CA TYR A 453 3.67 -9.16 -4.76
C TYR A 453 4.44 -9.37 -6.07
N LEU A 454 5.74 -9.08 -6.08
CA LEU A 454 6.61 -9.31 -7.23
C LEU A 454 7.03 -10.77 -7.40
N THR A 455 6.59 -11.70 -6.55
CA THR A 455 7.03 -13.11 -6.60
C THR A 455 5.88 -14.12 -6.54
N ALA A 456 4.78 -13.77 -5.86
CA ALA A 456 3.59 -14.61 -5.74
C ALA A 456 2.68 -14.54 -6.98
N PHE A 457 2.94 -13.59 -7.87
CA PHE A 457 2.13 -13.29 -9.05
C PHE A 457 2.84 -13.80 -10.30
N ASP A 458 2.09 -14.21 -11.30
CA ASP A 458 2.65 -14.52 -12.62
C ASP A 458 2.82 -13.20 -13.39
N THR A 459 3.84 -12.39 -13.04
CA THR A 459 4.13 -11.10 -13.67
C THR A 459 4.74 -11.31 -15.06
N ARG A 460 3.89 -11.79 -15.96
CA ARG A 460 4.17 -12.11 -17.36
C ARG A 460 3.91 -10.93 -18.28
N TYR A 461 3.34 -9.85 -17.78
CA TYR A 461 3.09 -8.64 -18.55
C TYR A 461 3.28 -7.45 -17.62
N VAL A 462 4.16 -6.51 -17.97
CA VAL A 462 4.27 -5.18 -17.36
C VAL A 462 3.93 -4.16 -18.42
N ASP A 463 2.91 -3.34 -18.17
CA ASP A 463 2.56 -2.20 -19.02
C ASP A 463 3.36 -0.97 -18.56
N VAL A 464 4.40 -0.62 -19.30
CA VAL A 464 5.39 0.39 -18.88
C VAL A 464 4.90 1.78 -19.27
N GLY A 465 4.82 2.65 -18.27
CA GLY A 465 4.18 3.94 -18.34
C GLY A 465 2.80 3.96 -17.68
N ALA A 466 2.10 2.82 -17.59
CA ALA A 466 0.78 2.75 -16.98
C ALA A 466 0.81 3.06 -15.46
N PRO A 467 -0.28 3.60 -14.89
CA PRO A 467 -0.45 3.70 -13.44
C PRO A 467 -0.18 2.35 -12.74
N GLY A 468 0.75 2.34 -11.79
CA GLY A 468 1.12 1.12 -11.05
C GLY A 468 2.31 0.34 -11.58
N ASP A 469 3.02 0.83 -12.60
CA ASP A 469 4.24 0.18 -13.14
C ASP A 469 5.48 0.29 -12.23
N ASP A 470 5.62 1.37 -11.45
CA ASP A 470 6.78 1.67 -10.59
C ASP A 470 7.28 0.51 -9.72
N PRO A 471 6.42 -0.32 -9.11
CA PRO A 471 6.86 -1.47 -8.32
C PRO A 471 7.67 -2.48 -9.14
N PHE A 472 7.44 -2.57 -10.44
CA PHE A 472 8.13 -3.50 -11.34
C PHE A 472 9.42 -2.91 -11.91
N LEU A 473 9.62 -1.59 -11.81
CA LEU A 473 10.76 -0.91 -12.41
C LEU A 473 11.93 -0.79 -11.41
N PHE A 474 13.15 -0.87 -11.92
CA PHE A 474 14.38 -0.56 -11.20
C PHE A 474 15.41 0.06 -12.14
N GLY A 475 16.48 0.66 -11.59
CA GLY A 475 17.48 1.38 -12.42
C GLY A 475 16.96 2.72 -12.94
N ASP A 476 17.55 3.17 -14.05
CA ASP A 476 17.38 4.51 -14.58
C ASP A 476 16.11 4.58 -15.44
N TRP A 477 15.02 5.05 -14.86
CA TRP A 477 13.78 5.35 -15.56
C TRP A 477 13.44 6.83 -15.40
N HIS A 478 13.03 7.46 -16.51
CA HIS A 478 12.44 8.80 -16.47
C HIS A 478 10.98 8.73 -16.06
N ALA A 479 10.43 9.89 -15.66
CA ALA A 479 9.03 10.01 -15.27
C ALA A 479 8.07 9.57 -16.40
N ARG A 480 6.84 9.22 -16.03
CA ARG A 480 5.77 8.95 -17.02
C ARG A 480 5.55 10.20 -17.87
N GLU A 481 5.58 10.02 -19.17
CA GLU A 481 5.34 11.07 -20.15
C GLU A 481 4.21 10.68 -21.09
N SER A 482 3.49 11.67 -21.60
CA SER A 482 2.52 11.45 -22.64
C SER A 482 3.23 11.20 -23.96
N GLY A 483 2.95 10.06 -24.61
CA GLY A 483 3.49 9.73 -25.92
C GLY A 483 2.84 10.46 -27.10
N HIS A 484 2.01 11.46 -26.82
CA HIS A 484 1.04 12.02 -27.77
C HIS A 484 1.67 12.86 -28.89
N TRP A 485 2.69 13.66 -28.53
CA TRP A 485 3.30 14.66 -29.42
C TRP A 485 4.30 14.04 -30.40
N GLU A 486 4.90 12.88 -30.08
CA GLU A 486 5.88 12.19 -30.94
C GLU A 486 5.27 11.14 -31.88
N TRP A 487 4.10 10.58 -31.55
CA TRP A 487 3.58 9.38 -32.21
C TRP A 487 2.13 9.51 -32.70
N GLY A 488 1.58 10.74 -32.72
CA GLY A 488 0.19 10.98 -33.15
C GLY A 488 -0.85 10.40 -32.19
N GLY A 489 -0.47 10.14 -30.94
CA GLY A 489 -1.35 9.71 -29.86
C GLY A 489 -2.07 10.90 -29.22
N ALA A 490 -2.95 10.61 -28.27
CA ALA A 490 -3.76 11.62 -27.61
C ALA A 490 -3.12 12.02 -26.25
N ALA A 491 -3.27 13.28 -25.81
CA ALA A 491 -2.45 13.94 -24.77
C ALA A 491 -2.25 13.19 -23.45
N ASP A 492 -3.14 12.24 -23.14
CA ASP A 492 -3.21 11.56 -21.85
C ASP A 492 -3.40 10.03 -21.99
N ALA A 493 -3.40 9.49 -23.22
CA ALA A 493 -3.89 8.14 -23.50
C ALA A 493 -2.79 7.06 -23.53
N THR A 494 -1.56 7.44 -23.88
CA THR A 494 -0.40 6.54 -23.83
C THR A 494 0.62 7.18 -22.91
N THR A 495 0.69 6.69 -21.68
CA THR A 495 1.79 7.00 -20.78
C THR A 495 2.92 6.04 -21.11
N LYS A 496 4.11 6.56 -21.35
CA LYS A 496 5.33 5.78 -21.60
C LYS A 496 6.41 6.22 -20.61
N ARG A 497 7.48 5.43 -20.49
CA ARG A 497 8.70 5.87 -19.81
C ARG A 497 9.90 5.70 -20.71
N TRP A 498 10.74 6.73 -20.71
CA TRP A 498 12.06 6.65 -21.30
C TRP A 498 13.02 5.96 -20.34
N THR A 499 13.85 5.06 -20.88
CA THR A 499 14.99 4.50 -20.16
C THR A 499 16.08 5.56 -20.03
N GLY A 500 16.88 5.49 -18.97
CA GLY A 500 18.24 6.02 -18.94
C GLY A 500 19.23 4.98 -19.48
N ALA A 501 20.47 5.04 -19.00
CA ALA A 501 21.52 4.14 -19.47
C ALA A 501 21.31 2.69 -19.01
N ARG A 502 20.75 2.49 -17.80
CA ARG A 502 20.54 1.15 -17.22
C ARG A 502 19.13 1.02 -16.63
N ALA A 503 18.17 0.63 -17.45
CA ALA A 503 16.75 0.54 -17.05
C ALA A 503 16.29 -0.91 -16.90
N GLY A 504 15.76 -1.27 -15.75
CA GLY A 504 15.42 -2.64 -15.39
C GLY A 504 13.96 -2.87 -15.04
N ILE A 505 13.49 -4.12 -15.22
CA ILE A 505 12.13 -4.58 -14.96
C ILE A 505 12.19 -5.92 -14.20
N HIS A 506 11.44 -6.02 -13.10
CA HIS A 506 11.23 -7.25 -12.35
C HIS A 506 10.10 -8.09 -12.96
N LEU A 507 10.39 -9.36 -13.24
CA LEU A 507 9.45 -10.34 -13.79
C LEU A 507 9.37 -11.55 -12.87
N ALA A 508 8.17 -11.85 -12.40
CA ALA A 508 7.87 -12.99 -11.55
C ALA A 508 7.56 -14.20 -12.43
N LEU A 509 8.58 -15.00 -12.72
CA LEU A 509 8.49 -16.13 -13.66
C LEU A 509 8.78 -17.45 -12.93
N SER A 510 8.03 -18.50 -13.28
CA SER A 510 8.26 -19.84 -12.76
C SER A 510 9.55 -20.43 -13.35
N PRO A 511 10.48 -20.97 -12.54
CA PRO A 511 11.67 -21.65 -13.04
C PRO A 511 11.34 -22.92 -13.83
N ASP A 512 10.14 -23.47 -13.67
CA ASP A 512 9.76 -24.76 -14.27
C ASP A 512 9.24 -24.64 -15.72
N LYS A 513 9.13 -23.42 -16.25
CA LYS A 513 8.61 -23.11 -17.59
C LYS A 513 9.67 -22.41 -18.46
N ALA A 514 9.58 -22.61 -19.76
CA ALA A 514 10.24 -21.77 -20.76
C ALA A 514 9.30 -20.61 -21.18
N TYR A 515 9.87 -19.49 -21.61
CA TYR A 515 9.13 -18.30 -21.99
C TYR A 515 9.64 -17.68 -23.30
N THR A 516 8.73 -17.09 -24.07
CA THR A 516 9.02 -16.11 -25.11
C THR A 516 8.89 -14.72 -24.50
N LEU A 517 10.02 -14.03 -24.34
CA LEU A 517 10.07 -12.64 -23.87
C LEU A 517 9.90 -11.69 -25.04
N LYS A 518 8.88 -10.82 -24.98
CA LYS A 518 8.65 -9.72 -25.91
C LYS A 518 8.82 -8.38 -25.21
N VAL A 519 9.57 -7.46 -25.81
CA VAL A 519 9.79 -6.11 -25.30
C VAL A 519 9.35 -5.12 -26.38
N SER A 520 8.26 -4.38 -26.12
CA SER A 520 7.84 -3.29 -27.00
C SER A 520 8.59 -2.02 -26.65
N MET A 521 9.36 -1.53 -27.61
CA MET A 521 10.15 -0.31 -27.49
C MET A 521 9.89 0.64 -28.65
N ALA A 522 9.84 1.93 -28.35
CA ALA A 522 9.84 3.00 -29.32
C ALA A 522 11.20 3.70 -29.30
N TYR A 523 11.78 3.84 -30.48
CA TYR A 523 12.95 4.65 -30.77
C TYR A 523 12.51 6.08 -31.09
N ARG A 524 13.44 7.03 -31.25
CA ARG A 524 13.18 8.45 -31.52
C ARG A 524 12.23 8.67 -32.73
N ALA A 525 11.34 9.67 -32.69
CA ALA A 525 10.57 10.11 -33.86
C ALA A 525 11.44 11.01 -34.76
N VAL A 526 11.49 10.79 -36.09
CA VAL A 526 12.40 11.51 -37.02
C VAL A 526 11.81 12.80 -37.57
N THR A 527 10.50 13.02 -37.48
CA THR A 527 9.90 14.24 -38.02
C THR A 527 10.32 15.44 -37.15
N GLY A 528 11.22 16.28 -37.66
CA GLY A 528 11.96 17.33 -36.95
C GLY A 528 11.15 18.47 -36.33
N ARG A 529 10.17 18.17 -35.47
CA ARG A 529 9.60 19.15 -34.54
C ARG A 529 10.29 19.02 -33.19
N PRO A 530 10.70 20.14 -32.58
CA PRO A 530 11.02 20.13 -31.16
C PRO A 530 9.74 19.77 -30.36
N PRO A 531 9.88 19.19 -29.15
CA PRO A 531 8.75 18.73 -28.32
C PRO A 531 7.67 19.79 -28.02
N ASP A 532 7.97 21.07 -28.25
CA ASP A 532 7.16 22.25 -27.94
C ASP A 532 6.43 22.87 -29.16
N ALA A 533 6.59 22.32 -30.38
CA ALA A 533 5.98 22.90 -31.58
C ALA A 533 4.53 22.41 -31.84
N SER A 534 3.59 23.36 -31.98
CA SER A 534 2.15 23.11 -32.21
C SER A 534 1.83 22.44 -33.56
N PRO A 535 0.82 21.54 -33.67
CA PRO A 535 0.52 20.76 -34.87
C PRO A 535 -0.03 21.53 -36.08
N SER A 536 -0.49 22.77 -35.91
CA SER A 536 -1.39 23.44 -36.87
C SER A 536 -0.73 23.97 -38.16
N SER A 537 0.56 23.76 -38.40
CA SER A 537 1.18 23.98 -39.71
C SER A 537 1.49 22.63 -40.36
N GLY A 538 0.72 22.27 -41.39
CA GLY A 538 0.81 21.00 -42.13
C GLY A 538 1.99 20.93 -43.08
N GLY A 539 3.23 20.99 -42.56
CA GLY A 539 4.44 20.77 -43.33
C GLY A 539 5.20 19.53 -42.85
N GLU A 540 5.55 18.64 -43.77
CA GLU A 540 6.53 17.56 -43.54
C GLU A 540 7.89 18.20 -43.24
N GLY A 541 8.44 17.96 -42.04
CA GLY A 541 9.77 18.44 -41.66
C GLY A 541 10.87 17.50 -42.19
N GLU A 542 11.92 18.07 -42.77
CA GLU A 542 13.11 17.34 -43.25
C GLU A 542 13.78 16.53 -42.11
N PRO A 543 14.30 15.31 -42.38
CA PRO A 543 15.05 14.52 -41.42
C PRO A 543 16.28 15.26 -40.91
N VAL A 544 16.55 15.21 -39.59
CA VAL A 544 17.78 15.77 -39.03
C VAL A 544 18.98 14.91 -39.46
N ALA A 545 19.83 15.44 -40.35
CA ALA A 545 21.03 14.75 -40.82
C ALA A 545 22.00 14.44 -39.66
N GLY A 546 22.48 13.19 -39.57
CA GLY A 546 23.48 12.76 -38.57
C GLY A 546 22.95 11.94 -37.38
N LEU A 547 21.71 11.44 -37.45
CA LEU A 547 21.14 10.58 -36.42
C LEU A 547 21.84 9.22 -36.34
N LEU A 548 22.56 9.00 -35.23
CA LEU A 548 23.10 7.69 -34.89
C LEU A 548 21.99 6.80 -34.30
N PRO A 549 21.92 5.51 -34.66
CA PRO A 549 20.98 4.58 -34.04
C PRO A 549 21.23 4.49 -32.55
N VAL A 550 20.15 4.49 -31.75
CA VAL A 550 20.24 4.12 -30.35
C VAL A 550 20.51 2.62 -30.29
N ARG A 551 21.62 2.24 -29.66
CA ARG A 551 22.02 0.85 -29.49
C ARG A 551 21.93 0.43 -28.04
N GLY A 552 21.74 -0.85 -27.81
CA GLY A 552 21.73 -1.40 -26.48
C GLY A 552 21.77 -2.90 -26.46
N ARG A 553 21.76 -3.45 -25.24
CA ARG A 553 21.69 -4.88 -24.99
C ARG A 553 20.65 -5.19 -23.93
N VAL A 554 20.04 -6.35 -24.08
CA VAL A 554 19.04 -6.90 -23.17
C VAL A 554 19.72 -7.99 -22.35
N LEU A 555 19.70 -7.85 -21.02
CA LEU A 555 20.20 -8.85 -20.09
C LEU A 555 19.04 -9.44 -19.28
N PHE A 556 19.09 -10.73 -19.03
CA PHE A 556 18.18 -11.43 -18.13
C PHE A 556 18.97 -12.09 -17.01
N ASN A 557 18.69 -11.69 -15.78
CA ASN A 557 19.42 -12.10 -14.58
C ASN A 557 20.95 -11.89 -14.68
N GLY A 558 21.38 -10.88 -15.47
CA GLY A 558 22.78 -10.55 -15.71
C GLY A 558 23.42 -11.26 -16.92
N GLU A 559 22.72 -12.19 -17.57
CA GLU A 559 23.18 -12.84 -18.80
C GLU A 559 22.61 -12.13 -20.04
N ALA A 560 23.41 -11.92 -21.08
CA ALA A 560 22.93 -11.27 -22.30
C ALA A 560 21.95 -12.17 -23.08
N LEU A 561 20.76 -11.66 -23.37
CA LEU A 561 19.78 -12.29 -24.28
C LEU A 561 19.97 -11.87 -25.74
N GLY A 562 20.46 -10.64 -25.96
CA GLY A 562 20.76 -10.13 -27.29
C GLY A 562 20.99 -8.62 -27.31
N GLU A 563 21.25 -8.09 -28.49
CA GLU A 563 21.46 -6.67 -28.76
C GLU A 563 20.32 -6.09 -29.59
N TYR A 564 20.13 -4.78 -29.51
CA TYR A 564 19.20 -4.06 -30.36
C TYR A 564 19.80 -2.75 -30.85
N ALA A 565 19.31 -2.31 -32.00
CA ALA A 565 19.61 -1.01 -32.57
C ALA A 565 18.38 -0.50 -33.30
N GLY A 566 18.06 0.78 -33.14
CA GLY A 566 16.97 1.42 -33.86
C GLY A 566 17.19 2.91 -34.05
N THR A 567 16.72 3.42 -35.18
CA THR A 567 16.79 4.84 -35.53
C THR A 567 15.44 5.53 -35.38
N GLU A 568 14.34 4.82 -35.69
CA GLU A 568 12.97 5.35 -35.65
C GLU A 568 11.91 4.26 -35.46
N GLY A 569 10.77 4.65 -34.89
CA GLY A 569 9.55 3.84 -34.88
C GLY A 569 9.42 2.96 -33.65
N THR A 570 8.40 2.09 -33.66
CA THR A 570 8.19 1.08 -32.61
C THR A 570 8.64 -0.29 -33.10
N ALA A 571 9.39 -1.01 -32.28
CA ALA A 571 9.76 -2.39 -32.51
C ALA A 571 9.35 -3.26 -31.31
N VAL A 572 9.06 -4.53 -31.58
CA VAL A 572 8.90 -5.55 -30.55
C VAL A 572 10.09 -6.50 -30.69
N LEU A 573 10.97 -6.49 -29.70
CA LEU A 573 12.06 -7.47 -29.63
C LEU A 573 11.54 -8.77 -29.05
N GLU A 574 12.04 -9.89 -29.53
CA GLU A 574 11.65 -11.23 -29.06
C GLU A 574 12.89 -12.04 -28.68
N PHE A 575 12.87 -12.64 -27.49
CA PHE A 575 13.95 -13.45 -26.95
C PHE A 575 13.40 -14.73 -26.31
N ALA A 576 14.18 -15.81 -26.34
CA ALA A 576 13.84 -17.03 -25.62
C ALA A 576 14.43 -17.02 -24.20
N ILE A 577 13.62 -17.35 -23.19
CA ILE A 577 14.06 -17.64 -21.83
C ILE A 577 13.89 -19.15 -21.60
N PRO A 578 14.98 -19.92 -21.58
CA PRO A 578 14.93 -21.37 -21.33
C PRO A 578 14.39 -21.71 -19.94
N LYS A 579 13.79 -22.91 -19.83
CA LYS A 579 13.43 -23.51 -18.55
C LYS A 579 14.62 -23.54 -17.59
N GLY A 580 14.40 -23.19 -16.33
CA GLY A 580 15.42 -23.13 -15.28
C GLY A 580 16.22 -21.82 -15.21
N LYS A 581 16.05 -20.88 -16.16
CA LYS A 581 16.75 -19.58 -16.14
C LYS A 581 16.05 -18.52 -15.28
N ALA A 582 14.75 -18.65 -15.03
CA ALA A 582 14.05 -17.80 -14.09
C ALA A 582 14.47 -18.11 -12.64
N ARG A 583 14.51 -17.07 -11.78
CA ARG A 583 14.89 -17.22 -10.37
C ARG A 583 13.76 -17.87 -9.57
N LYS A 584 14.12 -18.77 -8.65
CA LYS A 584 13.17 -19.37 -7.69
C LYS A 584 13.06 -18.50 -6.44
N GLY A 585 11.83 -18.16 -6.04
CA GLY A 585 11.55 -17.46 -4.77
C GLY A 585 11.96 -15.98 -4.73
N LYS A 586 12.35 -15.39 -5.86
CA LYS A 586 12.62 -13.95 -6.03
C LYS A 586 12.37 -13.54 -7.48
N PRO A 587 12.14 -12.23 -7.76
CA PRO A 587 11.86 -11.79 -9.12
C PRO A 587 13.08 -12.03 -10.02
N SER A 588 12.82 -12.41 -11.27
CA SER A 588 13.81 -12.33 -12.34
C SER A 588 13.98 -10.88 -12.79
N GLU A 589 15.16 -10.53 -13.26
CA GLU A 589 15.51 -9.17 -13.67
C GLU A 589 15.74 -9.13 -15.17
N LEU A 590 14.98 -8.30 -15.87
CA LEU A 590 15.26 -7.88 -17.23
C LEU A 590 15.93 -6.52 -17.18
N LEU A 591 17.12 -6.37 -17.72
CA LEU A 591 17.87 -5.11 -17.76
C LEU A 591 18.11 -4.68 -19.21
N LEU A 592 17.75 -3.46 -19.53
CA LEU A 592 18.08 -2.76 -20.77
C LEU A 592 19.27 -1.84 -20.51
N GLU A 593 20.41 -2.17 -21.09
CA GLU A 593 21.56 -1.26 -21.11
C GLU A 593 21.57 -0.54 -22.45
N THR A 594 21.34 0.77 -22.43
CA THR A 594 21.06 1.58 -23.62
C THR A 594 22.05 2.72 -23.73
N GLU A 595 22.55 2.99 -24.94
CA GLU A 595 23.22 4.25 -25.25
C GLU A 595 22.23 5.41 -25.14
N THR A 596 22.56 6.43 -24.35
CA THR A 596 21.66 7.57 -24.15
C THR A 596 21.95 8.72 -25.11
N TRP A 597 20.92 9.50 -25.40
CA TRP A 597 20.94 10.73 -26.19
C TRP A 597 20.31 11.87 -25.39
N SER A 598 20.52 13.11 -25.83
CA SER A 598 20.01 14.31 -25.16
C SER A 598 19.19 15.16 -26.12
N PRO A 599 17.92 15.50 -25.79
CA PRO A 599 17.10 16.38 -26.62
C PRO A 599 17.74 17.75 -26.85
N ALA A 600 18.34 18.35 -25.82
CA ALA A 600 19.03 19.63 -25.91
C ALA A 600 20.17 19.62 -26.94
N ARG A 601 20.94 18.52 -26.98
CA ARG A 601 22.04 18.39 -27.95
C ARG A 601 21.56 18.17 -29.38
N LEU A 602 20.46 17.42 -29.56
CA LEU A 602 19.97 17.07 -30.89
C LEU A 602 19.05 18.12 -31.50
N PHE A 603 18.32 18.87 -30.68
CA PHE A 603 17.27 19.78 -31.12
C PHE A 603 17.45 21.23 -30.64
N GLY A 604 18.46 21.51 -29.79
CA GLY A 604 18.67 22.85 -29.24
C GLY A 604 17.60 23.31 -28.25
N VAL A 605 16.84 22.38 -27.67
CA VAL A 605 15.77 22.64 -26.69
C VAL A 605 16.30 22.65 -25.26
N GLY A 606 15.51 23.13 -24.30
CA GLY A 606 15.91 23.20 -22.88
C GLY A 606 15.90 21.86 -22.12
N ASP A 607 15.65 20.73 -22.77
CA ASP A 607 15.58 19.40 -22.14
C ASP A 607 16.92 18.67 -22.25
N ASP A 608 17.70 18.65 -21.17
CA ASP A 608 19.06 18.11 -21.09
C ASP A 608 19.13 16.64 -20.62
N ARG A 609 17.99 15.99 -20.43
CA ARG A 609 17.90 14.61 -19.94
C ARG A 609 18.68 13.64 -20.83
N GLN A 610 19.21 12.59 -20.23
CA GLN A 610 19.85 11.48 -20.94
C GLN A 610 18.84 10.35 -21.17
N LEU A 611 18.26 10.29 -22.37
CA LEU A 611 17.18 9.37 -22.75
C LEU A 611 17.75 8.21 -23.57
N GLY A 612 17.27 6.99 -23.36
CA GLY A 612 17.56 5.82 -24.19
C GLY A 612 16.40 5.54 -25.15
N VAL A 613 15.71 4.43 -24.94
CA VAL A 613 14.48 4.04 -25.66
C VAL A 613 13.25 4.27 -24.78
N ALA A 614 12.09 4.47 -25.39
CA ALA A 614 10.84 4.40 -24.65
C ALA A 614 10.36 2.95 -24.62
N VAL A 615 9.98 2.44 -23.45
CA VAL A 615 9.39 1.10 -23.33
C VAL A 615 7.90 1.26 -23.09
N ASN A 616 7.09 0.56 -23.90
CA ASN A 616 5.63 0.59 -23.78
C ASN A 616 5.14 -0.58 -22.92
N TRP A 617 5.71 -1.77 -23.12
CA TRP A 617 5.37 -2.94 -22.34
C TRP A 617 6.41 -4.05 -22.48
N VAL A 618 6.40 -4.96 -21.52
CA VAL A 618 7.19 -6.21 -21.55
C VAL A 618 6.27 -7.38 -21.26
N LYS A 619 6.37 -8.44 -22.07
CA LYS A 619 5.60 -9.68 -21.90
C LYS A 619 6.53 -10.89 -21.86
N ALA A 620 6.41 -11.76 -20.88
CA ALA A 620 7.05 -13.07 -20.83
C ALA A 620 5.95 -14.13 -21.00
N ILE A 621 5.80 -14.64 -22.21
CA ILE A 621 4.74 -15.58 -22.61
C ILE A 621 5.21 -17.01 -22.32
N PRO A 622 4.60 -17.75 -21.38
CA PRO A 622 4.96 -19.14 -21.13
C PRO A 622 4.66 -20.03 -22.34
N GLU A 623 5.46 -21.08 -22.52
CA GLU A 623 5.17 -22.11 -23.51
C GLU A 623 3.73 -22.66 -23.34
N GLY A 624 2.98 -22.71 -24.44
CA GLY A 624 1.59 -23.20 -24.47
C GLY A 624 0.51 -22.20 -24.02
N VAL A 625 0.87 -20.95 -23.69
CA VAL A 625 -0.08 -19.89 -23.31
C VAL A 625 -0.21 -18.87 -24.44
N SER A 626 -1.43 -18.44 -24.75
CA SER A 626 -1.66 -17.39 -25.75
C SER A 626 -1.23 -16.02 -25.20
N GLU A 627 -0.60 -15.18 -26.03
CA GLU A 627 -0.26 -13.80 -25.66
C GLU A 627 -1.52 -12.99 -25.28
N ALA A 628 -2.67 -13.32 -25.88
CA ALA A 628 -3.94 -12.65 -25.60
C ALA A 628 -4.49 -12.95 -24.20
N ASP A 629 -4.00 -14.01 -23.54
CA ASP A 629 -4.44 -14.41 -22.20
C ASP A 629 -3.56 -13.78 -21.09
N LEU A 630 -2.60 -12.92 -21.47
CA LEU A 630 -1.78 -12.18 -20.52
C LEU A 630 -2.48 -10.88 -20.11
N GLU A 631 -2.65 -10.70 -18.81
CA GLU A 631 -3.15 -9.46 -18.21
C GLU A 631 -2.03 -8.76 -17.44
N PRO A 632 -1.96 -7.42 -17.46
CA PRO A 632 -1.01 -6.67 -16.65
C PRO A 632 -1.43 -6.74 -15.17
N PRO A 633 -0.48 -6.68 -14.23
CA PRO A 633 -0.77 -6.66 -12.80
C PRO A 633 -1.61 -5.43 -12.44
N VAL A 634 -2.54 -5.62 -11.49
CA VAL A 634 -3.36 -4.52 -10.99
C VAL A 634 -2.48 -3.53 -10.21
N ALA A 635 -2.69 -2.24 -10.44
CA ALA A 635 -1.97 -1.18 -9.74
C ALA A 635 -2.27 -1.20 -8.23
N GLY A 636 -1.25 -1.11 -7.37
CA GLY A 636 -1.46 -1.04 -5.92
C GLY A 636 -0.29 -0.55 -5.07
N PHE A 637 0.96 -0.69 -5.53
CA PHE A 637 2.15 -0.30 -4.77
C PHE A 637 2.78 1.03 -5.19
N ASP A 638 2.26 1.70 -6.24
CA ASP A 638 2.69 3.04 -6.65
C ASP A 638 2.15 4.11 -5.68
N VAL A 639 2.42 3.92 -4.40
CA VAL A 639 2.00 4.80 -3.32
C VAL A 639 3.22 5.14 -2.48
N GLN A 640 3.79 6.30 -2.78
CA GLN A 640 4.80 6.91 -1.91
C GLN A 640 4.11 7.60 -0.74
N ILE A 641 4.11 6.96 0.44
CA ILE A 641 3.48 7.52 1.65
C ILE A 641 4.47 8.40 2.42
N ASN A 642 5.69 7.90 2.64
CA ASN A 642 6.74 8.59 3.38
C ASN A 642 7.77 9.22 2.44
N THR A 643 8.79 9.87 3.02
CA THR A 643 9.88 10.54 2.30
C THR A 643 11.10 9.65 2.03
N ALA A 644 10.99 8.33 2.18
CA ALA A 644 12.11 7.42 1.91
C ALA A 644 12.44 7.32 0.42
N ARG A 645 11.47 7.67 -0.44
CA ARG A 645 11.58 7.70 -1.89
C ARG A 645 11.00 9.03 -2.40
N GLY A 646 11.54 9.53 -3.50
CA GLY A 646 11.11 10.75 -4.16
C GLY A 646 11.61 10.76 -5.60
N ASN A 647 11.36 11.84 -6.32
CA ASN A 647 11.86 12.00 -7.69
C ASN A 647 13.32 12.47 -7.64
N PRO A 648 14.29 11.68 -8.15
CA PRO A 648 15.69 12.08 -8.13
C PRO A 648 15.96 13.20 -9.15
N ARG A 649 16.30 14.39 -8.66
CA ARG A 649 16.85 15.52 -9.45
C ARG A 649 18.10 16.07 -8.72
N ASP A 650 18.44 17.34 -8.92
CA ASP A 650 19.51 18.03 -8.17
C ASP A 650 19.33 17.94 -6.64
N ALA A 651 18.07 17.81 -6.18
CA ALA A 651 17.70 17.33 -4.86
C ALA A 651 16.61 16.25 -5.00
N LEU A 652 16.41 15.43 -3.95
CA LEU A 652 15.29 14.51 -3.90
C LEU A 652 13.98 15.30 -3.80
N GLU A 653 13.26 15.44 -4.91
CA GLU A 653 11.97 16.11 -4.95
C GLU A 653 10.89 15.23 -4.29
N LEU A 654 10.08 15.85 -3.45
CA LEU A 654 9.05 15.19 -2.64
C LEU A 654 7.72 15.90 -2.87
N GLN A 655 6.64 15.13 -2.94
CA GLN A 655 5.28 15.68 -2.94
C GLN A 655 4.99 16.31 -1.56
N PRO A 656 4.27 17.44 -1.50
CA PRO A 656 3.91 18.08 -0.23
C PRO A 656 3.19 17.15 0.75
N GLU A 657 2.50 16.12 0.26
CA GLU A 657 1.73 15.15 1.04
C GLU A 657 2.55 13.96 1.56
N GLN A 658 3.84 13.86 1.27
CA GLN A 658 4.68 12.78 1.81
C GLN A 658 4.99 13.00 3.29
N ILE A 659 4.82 11.95 4.10
CA ILE A 659 4.95 12.00 5.56
C ILE A 659 6.42 11.80 5.96
N GLY A 660 7.11 12.90 6.27
CA GLY A 660 8.53 12.95 6.63
C GLY A 660 8.87 12.56 8.07
N ALA A 661 8.31 11.45 8.59
CA ALA A 661 8.55 11.04 9.97
C ALA A 661 9.97 10.50 10.23
N PHE A 662 10.69 10.05 9.21
CA PHE A 662 12.03 9.50 9.33
C PHE A 662 12.93 9.94 8.16
N ASP A 663 14.24 9.83 8.36
CA ASP A 663 15.27 9.95 7.33
C ASP A 663 15.83 8.54 7.03
N PRO A 664 15.82 8.07 5.76
CA PRO A 664 16.28 6.72 5.42
C PRO A 664 17.77 6.49 5.63
N SER A 665 18.57 7.56 5.69
CA SER A 665 20.01 7.51 5.89
C SER A 665 20.42 7.61 7.36
N TYR A 666 19.54 8.08 8.25
CA TYR A 666 19.88 8.26 9.66
C TYR A 666 19.61 6.99 10.49
N ARG A 667 20.49 6.00 10.34
CA ARG A 667 20.46 4.76 11.10
C ARG A 667 20.95 4.94 12.55
N LEU A 668 20.34 4.19 13.47
CA LEU A 668 20.87 4.01 14.82
C LEU A 668 22.04 3.02 14.75
N LEU A 669 23.25 3.52 14.97
CA LEU A 669 24.49 2.73 14.93
C LEU A 669 25.16 2.76 16.30
N ASP A 670 25.61 1.60 16.78
CA ASP A 670 26.32 1.41 18.05
C ASP A 670 25.58 1.92 19.29
N ALA A 671 24.26 2.10 19.21
CA ALA A 671 23.45 2.59 20.31
C ALA A 671 23.24 1.48 21.35
N VAL A 672 23.82 1.62 22.54
CA VAL A 672 23.76 0.61 23.62
C VAL A 672 22.92 1.05 24.81
N ARG A 673 22.43 2.29 24.80
CA ARG A 673 21.61 2.86 25.85
C ARG A 673 20.71 3.97 25.30
N ALA A 674 19.61 4.24 25.98
CA ALA A 674 18.73 5.37 25.71
C ALA A 674 18.48 6.17 26.99
N VAL A 675 18.45 7.49 26.88
CA VAL A 675 18.16 8.40 28.00
C VAL A 675 17.13 9.44 27.58
N ALA A 676 16.40 10.02 28.53
CA ALA A 676 15.52 11.15 28.23
C ALA A 676 16.32 12.29 27.56
N SER A 677 15.82 12.82 26.44
CA SER A 677 16.45 13.99 25.81
C SER A 677 16.41 15.17 26.77
N PRO A 678 17.45 16.02 26.83
CA PRO A 678 17.43 17.24 27.62
C PRO A 678 16.37 18.22 27.12
N GLY A 679 15.81 19.03 28.02
CA GLY A 679 14.95 20.18 27.70
C GLY A 679 13.48 19.88 27.36
N GLN A 680 13.08 18.61 27.22
CA GLN A 680 11.68 18.21 27.01
C GLN A 680 10.95 17.87 28.34
N GLN A 681 9.61 17.84 28.32
CA GLN A 681 8.77 17.68 29.52
C GLN A 681 7.86 16.44 29.49
N VAL A 682 8.01 15.57 28.49
CA VAL A 682 7.17 14.40 28.24
C VAL A 682 7.75 13.16 28.93
N VAL A 683 9.04 12.89 28.71
CA VAL A 683 9.75 11.75 29.29
C VAL A 683 10.44 12.18 30.58
N PRO A 684 10.30 11.43 31.70
CA PRO A 684 10.99 11.75 32.94
C PRO A 684 12.52 11.77 32.76
N ALA A 685 13.19 12.82 33.25
CA ALA A 685 14.64 13.02 33.06
C ALA A 685 15.52 11.84 33.54
N ARG A 686 15.05 11.10 34.54
CA ARG A 686 15.73 9.91 35.10
C ARG A 686 15.54 8.64 34.28
N LEU A 687 14.73 8.65 33.22
CA LEU A 687 14.48 7.45 32.44
C LEU A 687 15.75 7.06 31.68
N ARG A 688 16.14 5.81 31.85
CA ARG A 688 17.23 5.15 31.14
C ARG A 688 16.76 3.76 30.70
N LEU A 689 17.13 3.38 29.48
CA LEU A 689 17.00 2.02 28.97
C LEU A 689 18.39 1.53 28.56
N ASP A 690 18.67 0.26 28.81
CA ASP A 690 19.94 -0.37 28.48
C ASP A 690 19.75 -1.46 27.42
N GLY A 691 20.78 -1.65 26.59
CA GLY A 691 20.86 -2.66 25.55
C GLY A 691 20.95 -2.08 24.14
N PRO A 692 21.28 -2.92 23.15
CA PRO A 692 21.43 -2.47 21.77
C PRO A 692 20.10 -1.98 21.18
N PHE A 693 20.12 -0.80 20.58
CA PHE A 693 19.03 -0.21 19.82
C PHE A 693 19.44 -0.08 18.36
N GLU A 694 18.66 -0.72 17.49
CA GLU A 694 18.84 -0.66 16.04
C GLU A 694 17.61 -0.06 15.39
N GLY A 695 17.76 0.42 14.15
CA GLY A 695 16.67 0.98 13.36
C GLY A 695 17.01 2.36 12.85
N TYR A 696 16.09 3.31 13.01
CA TYR A 696 16.20 4.66 12.46
C TYR A 696 16.05 5.71 13.56
N ALA A 697 16.86 6.76 13.48
CA ALA A 697 16.69 7.91 14.35
C ALA A 697 15.36 8.60 14.02
N ALA A 698 14.60 8.97 15.04
CA ALA A 698 13.35 9.71 14.95
C ALA A 698 13.62 11.18 14.57
N ALA A 699 14.06 11.39 13.34
CA ALA A 699 14.33 12.67 12.69
C ALA A 699 13.83 12.62 11.25
N GLY A 700 13.34 13.73 10.71
CA GLY A 700 12.83 13.78 9.34
C GLY A 700 12.61 15.20 8.84
N LEU A 701 12.02 15.33 7.66
CA LEU A 701 11.79 16.62 7.00
C LEU A 701 10.54 17.31 7.56
N PHE A 702 10.74 18.32 8.42
CA PHE A 702 9.67 19.09 9.06
C PHE A 702 9.55 20.51 8.52
N GLY A 703 9.87 20.71 7.24
CA GLY A 703 9.82 22.00 6.56
C GLY A 703 9.62 21.86 5.06
N SER A 704 9.63 22.98 4.33
CA SER A 704 9.57 22.94 2.87
C SER A 704 10.77 22.18 2.30
N ASN A 705 10.53 21.38 1.27
CA ASN A 705 11.59 20.71 0.52
C ASN A 705 12.29 21.68 -0.43
N SER A 706 12.91 22.73 0.12
CA SER A 706 13.68 23.74 -0.62
C SER A 706 15.13 23.74 -0.12
N ALA A 707 16.07 23.48 -1.02
CA ALA A 707 17.50 23.46 -0.72
C ALA A 707 18.07 24.85 -0.36
N VAL A 708 17.42 25.93 -0.82
CA VAL A 708 17.95 27.31 -0.71
C VAL A 708 17.19 28.14 0.32
N PHE A 709 15.86 27.97 0.42
CA PHE A 709 15.02 28.75 1.33
C PHE A 709 14.04 27.86 2.10
N PRO A 710 14.56 26.96 2.99
CA PRO A 710 13.70 26.07 3.76
C PRO A 710 12.84 26.87 4.75
N ARG A 711 11.55 26.54 4.81
CA ARG A 711 10.61 27.08 5.80
C ARG A 711 10.24 25.97 6.78
N GLY A 712 10.47 26.20 8.07
CA GLY A 712 10.08 25.23 9.11
C GLY A 712 8.56 25.16 9.26
N TYR A 713 8.01 23.95 9.30
CA TYR A 713 6.57 23.67 9.43
C TYR A 713 6.18 23.04 10.76
N ALA A 714 7.12 22.44 11.49
CA ALA A 714 6.83 21.79 12.77
C ALA A 714 7.86 22.08 13.86
N ARG A 715 7.41 22.00 15.11
CA ARG A 715 8.28 21.90 16.27
C ARG A 715 8.66 20.43 16.47
N TRP A 716 9.93 20.10 16.28
CA TRP A 716 10.48 18.78 16.57
C TRP A 716 11.00 18.71 18.02
N ILE A 717 10.61 17.67 18.75
CA ILE A 717 10.99 17.45 20.15
C ILE A 717 11.49 16.01 20.29
N ARG A 718 12.78 15.82 20.49
CA ARG A 718 13.35 14.50 20.82
C ARG A 718 12.86 14.06 22.20
N LEU A 719 12.45 12.80 22.33
CA LEU A 719 11.93 12.24 23.58
C LEU A 719 13.00 11.40 24.30
N LEU A 720 13.65 10.52 23.55
CA LEU A 720 14.69 9.62 24.02
C LEU A 720 15.90 9.71 23.08
N ASP A 721 17.07 10.01 23.63
CA ASP A 721 18.34 10.05 22.91
C ASP A 721 19.06 8.70 23.06
N ALA A 722 19.42 8.10 21.93
CA ALA A 722 20.29 6.94 21.88
C ALA A 722 21.74 7.37 22.15
N GLN A 723 22.50 6.55 22.88
CA GLN A 723 23.92 6.79 23.10
C GLN A 723 24.75 5.53 22.85
N ASP A 724 25.98 5.73 22.40
CA ASP A 724 26.99 4.69 22.32
C ASP A 724 27.61 4.38 23.71
N ALA A 725 28.56 3.44 23.75
CA ALA A 725 29.22 3.02 24.98
C ALA A 725 29.99 4.16 25.67
N ASP A 726 30.45 5.15 24.91
CA ASP A 726 31.14 6.35 25.40
C ASP A 726 30.16 7.45 25.84
N GLY A 727 28.85 7.21 25.72
CA GLY A 727 27.80 8.19 26.05
C GLY A 727 27.55 9.25 24.99
N ARG A 728 28.11 9.11 23.78
CA ARG A 728 27.88 10.07 22.68
C ARG A 728 26.51 9.84 22.06
N HIS A 729 25.83 10.93 21.67
CA HIS A 729 24.51 10.87 21.04
C HIS A 729 24.58 10.19 19.66
N ARG A 730 23.66 9.24 19.39
CA ARG A 730 23.57 8.45 18.14
C ARG A 730 22.23 8.60 17.42
N GLY A 731 21.46 9.65 17.74
CA GLY A 731 20.12 9.89 17.21
C GLY A 731 19.04 9.69 18.28
N ALA A 732 17.83 10.18 18.01
CA ALA A 732 16.69 9.99 18.91
C ALA A 732 16.01 8.63 18.65
N LEU A 733 15.67 7.86 19.68
CA LEU A 733 14.84 6.66 19.53
C LEU A 733 13.38 6.99 19.22
N GLY A 734 12.91 8.14 19.72
CA GLY A 734 11.55 8.62 19.51
C GLY A 734 11.45 10.13 19.62
N ALA A 735 10.52 10.71 18.86
CA ALA A 735 10.31 12.15 18.81
C ALA A 735 8.84 12.53 18.65
N LEU A 736 8.54 13.79 18.93
CA LEU A 736 7.31 14.47 18.53
C LEU A 736 7.60 15.45 17.39
N ALA A 737 6.66 15.56 16.46
CA ALA A 737 6.60 16.66 15.49
C ALA A 737 5.22 17.33 15.59
N LEU A 738 5.19 18.60 16.01
CA LEU A 738 3.96 19.38 16.19
C LEU A 738 3.86 20.46 15.10
N HIS A 739 2.96 20.25 14.13
CA HIS A 739 2.89 21.06 12.92
C HIS A 739 2.15 22.37 13.17
N TYR A 740 2.79 23.48 12.83
CA TYR A 740 2.22 24.82 12.90
C TYR A 740 2.02 25.46 11.52
N ASP A 741 2.61 24.92 10.46
CA ASP A 741 2.47 25.43 9.10
C ASP A 741 2.58 24.27 8.08
N GLY A 742 2.49 24.58 6.79
CA GLY A 742 2.63 23.63 5.70
C GLY A 742 1.42 22.70 5.51
N PRO A 743 1.56 21.65 4.68
CA PRO A 743 0.46 20.78 4.27
C PRO A 743 -0.26 20.05 5.42
N PHE A 744 0.40 19.93 6.58
CA PHE A 744 -0.12 19.23 7.75
C PHE A 744 -0.30 20.15 8.96
N ALA A 745 -0.44 21.46 8.73
CA ALA A 745 -0.61 22.45 9.78
C ALA A 745 -1.70 22.04 10.78
N GLY A 746 -1.37 22.11 12.07
CA GLY A 746 -2.26 21.69 13.15
C GLY A 746 -2.15 20.23 13.55
N SER A 747 -1.55 19.34 12.75
CA SER A 747 -1.36 17.92 13.11
C SER A 747 -0.25 17.68 14.15
N GLY A 748 -0.20 16.47 14.73
CA GLY A 748 0.88 16.06 15.64
C GLY A 748 1.30 14.61 15.45
N TRP A 749 2.61 14.35 15.35
CA TRP A 749 3.14 13.00 15.10
C TRP A 749 4.04 12.58 16.24
N ALA A 750 3.93 11.32 16.66
CA ALA A 750 4.92 10.65 17.49
C ALA A 750 5.38 9.39 16.76
N PHE A 751 6.67 9.13 16.74
CA PHE A 751 7.23 8.01 15.99
C PHE A 751 8.50 7.52 16.66
N PHE A 752 8.64 6.19 16.73
CA PHE A 752 9.75 5.48 17.35
C PHE A 752 10.35 4.50 16.35
N GLY A 753 11.62 4.72 16.00
CA GLY A 753 12.27 4.04 14.88
C GLY A 753 13.02 2.75 15.23
N VAL A 754 12.90 2.26 16.46
CA VAL A 754 13.58 1.03 16.90
C VAL A 754 12.99 -0.20 16.22
N THR A 755 13.84 -1.03 15.62
CA THR A 755 13.44 -2.20 14.82
C THR A 755 13.79 -3.54 15.43
N ASN A 756 14.65 -3.59 16.46
CA ASN A 756 15.13 -4.85 17.05
C ASN A 756 14.45 -5.25 18.37
N ARG A 757 13.61 -4.39 18.95
CA ARG A 757 12.84 -4.69 20.17
C ARG A 757 11.59 -3.83 20.31
N ASP A 758 10.52 -4.41 20.85
CA ASP A 758 9.31 -3.66 21.16
C ASP A 758 9.53 -2.83 22.44
N LEU A 759 9.67 -1.51 22.24
CA LEU A 759 9.85 -0.57 23.35
C LEU A 759 8.63 -0.51 24.28
N PHE A 760 7.44 -0.84 23.78
CA PHE A 760 6.18 -0.69 24.50
C PHE A 760 5.58 -2.02 24.94
N ALA A 761 6.36 -3.09 24.92
CA ALA A 761 5.96 -4.40 25.40
C ALA A 761 5.53 -4.35 26.89
N PRO A 762 4.65 -5.26 27.35
CA PRO A 762 4.28 -5.36 28.76
C PRO A 762 5.46 -5.50 29.72
N SER A 763 6.58 -6.07 29.26
CA SER A 763 7.83 -6.20 30.01
C SER A 763 8.54 -4.86 30.28
N HIS A 764 8.12 -3.77 29.64
CA HIS A 764 8.69 -2.43 29.77
C HIS A 764 7.66 -1.42 30.32
N PRO A 765 7.18 -1.57 31.58
CA PRO A 765 6.11 -0.73 32.14
C PRO A 765 6.48 0.77 32.22
N ALA A 766 7.78 1.10 32.30
CA ALA A 766 8.24 2.48 32.21
C ALA A 766 7.93 3.11 30.84
N MET A 767 8.06 2.34 29.76
CA MET A 767 7.73 2.79 28.42
C MET A 767 6.21 2.82 28.17
N GLY A 768 5.42 1.98 28.85
CA GLY A 768 3.96 2.14 28.87
C GLY A 768 3.52 3.50 29.44
N ARG A 769 4.23 4.02 30.46
CA ARG A 769 4.00 5.39 30.96
C ARG A 769 4.47 6.46 29.99
N VAL A 770 5.60 6.24 29.31
CA VAL A 770 6.07 7.15 28.25
C VAL A 770 5.04 7.22 27.12
N PHE A 771 4.51 6.08 26.67
CA PHE A 771 3.44 6.03 25.68
C PHE A 771 2.26 6.93 26.06
N LEU A 772 1.72 6.76 27.28
CA LEU A 772 0.61 7.59 27.76
C LEU A 772 0.98 9.08 27.84
N ALA A 773 2.17 9.42 28.35
CA ALA A 773 2.64 10.80 28.42
C ALA A 773 2.83 11.44 27.03
N THR A 774 3.32 10.66 26.06
CA THR A 774 3.46 11.10 24.66
C THR A 774 2.10 11.31 24.01
N VAL A 775 1.14 10.42 24.24
CA VAL A 775 -0.26 10.59 23.78
C VAL A 775 -0.88 11.84 24.39
N GLU A 776 -0.71 12.07 25.69
CA GLU A 776 -1.18 13.29 26.33
C GLU A 776 -0.54 14.55 25.72
N ALA A 777 0.77 14.54 25.47
CA ALA A 777 1.47 15.65 24.84
C ALA A 777 0.98 15.92 23.40
N LEU A 778 0.75 14.87 22.61
CA LEU A 778 0.21 14.95 21.25
C LEU A 778 -1.19 15.58 21.18
N LEU A 779 -2.03 15.27 22.16
CA LEU A 779 -3.41 15.75 22.24
C LEU A 779 -3.54 17.10 22.93
N ARG A 780 -2.67 17.38 23.91
CA ARG A 780 -2.58 18.71 24.55
C ARG A 780 -2.13 19.75 23.53
N ARG A 781 -1.12 19.42 22.71
CA ARG A 781 -0.65 20.19 21.55
C ARG A 781 -0.54 21.70 21.78
N THR A 782 -0.02 22.08 22.94
CA THR A 782 0.31 23.47 23.29
C THR A 782 1.82 23.63 23.32
N PHE A 783 2.36 24.50 22.48
CA PHE A 783 3.81 24.63 22.27
C PHE A 783 4.20 26.02 21.74
N LEU A 784 5.49 26.35 21.84
CA LEU A 784 6.08 27.58 21.29
C LEU A 784 6.71 27.32 19.92
N HIS A 785 6.66 28.28 19.00
CA HIS A 785 7.43 28.24 17.75
C HIS A 785 7.80 29.65 17.27
N GLY A 786 8.70 29.74 16.29
CA GLY A 786 9.12 31.01 15.70
C GLY A 786 9.78 31.94 16.71
N LEU A 787 10.68 31.42 17.55
CA LEU A 787 11.51 32.28 18.40
C LEU A 787 12.43 33.09 17.48
N GLY A 788 12.33 34.41 17.57
CA GLY A 788 13.15 35.33 16.80
C GLY A 788 13.55 36.53 17.64
N THR A 789 14.60 37.19 17.17
CA THR A 789 15.07 38.47 17.67
C THR A 789 15.08 39.47 16.51
N GLU A 790 15.01 40.76 16.82
CA GLU A 790 15.08 41.81 15.80
C GLU A 790 16.38 41.76 14.99
N TRP A 791 17.49 41.41 15.65
CA TRP A 791 18.81 41.31 15.05
C TRP A 791 19.42 39.93 15.31
N ALA A 792 20.34 39.50 14.43
CA ALA A 792 21.07 38.24 14.59
C ALA A 792 22.17 38.33 15.66
N CYS A 793 22.64 39.53 15.99
CA CYS A 793 23.69 39.79 16.97
C CYS A 793 23.43 41.08 17.74
N TYR A 794 23.85 41.12 19.01
CA TYR A 794 23.67 42.25 19.93
C TYR A 794 25.01 42.58 20.61
N ARG A 795 25.23 43.85 20.95
CA ARG A 795 26.35 44.27 21.79
C ARG A 795 26.07 43.96 23.26
N GLN A 796 27.13 43.82 24.04
CA GLN A 796 27.00 43.67 25.49
C GLN A 796 26.24 44.87 26.09
N GLY A 797 25.19 44.59 26.87
CA GLY A 797 24.33 45.61 27.47
C GLY A 797 23.23 46.18 26.57
N GLU A 798 23.15 45.75 25.30
CA GLU A 798 22.10 46.15 24.38
C GLU A 798 20.77 45.45 24.71
N ALA A 799 19.66 46.18 24.59
CA ALA A 799 18.33 45.63 24.84
C ALA A 799 17.92 44.65 23.73
N VAL A 800 17.51 43.44 24.11
CA VAL A 800 17.06 42.42 23.16
C VAL A 800 15.53 42.45 23.05
N LYS A 801 15.01 42.70 21.85
CA LYS A 801 13.60 42.49 21.53
C LYS A 801 13.42 41.09 20.94
N ALA A 802 12.85 40.20 21.74
CA ALA A 802 12.56 38.82 21.33
C ALA A 802 11.06 38.61 21.15
N THR A 803 10.69 37.79 20.17
CA THR A 803 9.31 37.39 19.89
C THR A 803 9.21 35.87 19.81
N VAL A 804 8.07 35.32 20.24
CA VAL A 804 7.77 33.90 20.10
C VAL A 804 6.27 33.73 19.94
N THR A 805 5.84 32.74 19.16
CA THR A 805 4.43 32.41 19.00
C THR A 805 4.05 31.29 19.95
N VAL A 806 2.98 31.49 20.71
CA VAL A 806 2.31 30.44 21.49
C VAL A 806 1.21 29.84 20.64
N ARG A 807 1.27 28.53 20.39
CA ARG A 807 0.22 27.82 19.67
C ARG A 807 -0.46 26.81 20.58
N ASN A 808 -1.79 26.89 20.65
CA ASN A 808 -2.62 25.83 21.20
C ASN A 808 -3.42 25.20 20.05
N ALA A 809 -2.97 24.02 19.60
CA ALA A 809 -3.68 23.23 18.60
C ALA A 809 -4.38 22.00 19.22
N GLY A 810 -4.53 21.98 20.56
CA GLY A 810 -5.34 21.00 21.27
C GLY A 810 -6.82 21.39 21.30
N SER A 811 -7.69 20.46 21.69
CA SER A 811 -9.14 20.65 21.69
C SER A 811 -9.69 21.47 22.86
N ARG A 812 -8.84 21.83 23.84
CA ARG A 812 -9.25 22.55 25.06
C ARG A 812 -8.51 23.89 25.17
N PRO A 813 -9.18 24.98 25.56
CA PRO A 813 -8.51 26.22 25.95
C PRO A 813 -7.48 25.98 27.06
N ARG A 814 -6.38 26.73 27.04
CA ARG A 814 -5.29 26.60 28.01
C ARG A 814 -4.84 27.98 28.46
N GLN A 815 -4.64 28.13 29.76
CA GLN A 815 -3.88 29.24 30.32
C GLN A 815 -2.41 28.82 30.38
N VAL A 816 -1.54 29.68 29.87
CA VAL A 816 -0.10 29.42 29.79
C VAL A 816 0.67 30.69 30.11
N GLN A 817 1.89 30.52 30.63
CA GLN A 817 2.85 31.60 30.84
C GLN A 817 4.06 31.37 29.94
N VAL A 818 4.53 32.43 29.29
CA VAL A 818 5.77 32.41 28.50
C VAL A 818 6.88 33.02 29.34
N ARG A 819 8.01 32.31 29.45
CA ARG A 819 9.23 32.79 30.10
C ARG A 819 10.35 32.86 29.07
N PHE A 820 10.96 34.02 28.94
CA PHE A 820 12.23 34.20 28.24
C PHE A 820 13.37 34.06 29.25
N ALA A 821 14.42 33.36 28.88
CA ALA A 821 15.65 33.23 29.66
C ALA A 821 16.84 33.36 28.70
N LEU A 822 17.86 34.09 29.14
CA LEU A 822 19.15 34.16 28.47
C LEU A 822 20.12 33.27 29.25
N GLU A 823 20.63 32.24 28.61
CA GLU A 823 21.61 31.33 29.20
C GLU A 823 23.00 31.65 28.63
N ALA A 824 24.03 31.64 29.47
CA ALA A 824 25.40 31.76 28.98
C ALA A 824 25.70 30.56 28.08
N ALA A 825 26.34 30.80 26.93
CA ALA A 825 26.77 29.72 26.06
C ALA A 825 27.65 28.75 26.88
N PRO A 826 27.42 27.42 26.80
CA PRO A 826 28.33 26.47 27.42
C PRO A 826 29.75 26.72 26.86
N PRO A 827 30.80 26.57 27.67
CA PRO A 827 32.17 26.78 27.21
C PRO A 827 32.43 25.91 25.98
N ALA A 828 33.10 26.49 24.97
CA ALA A 828 33.46 25.76 23.76
C ALA A 828 34.13 24.42 24.12
N PRO A 829 33.88 23.33 23.39
CA PRO A 829 34.62 22.09 23.60
C PRO A 829 36.10 22.42 23.49
N ARG A 830 36.89 22.12 24.53
CA ARG A 830 38.35 22.27 24.47
C ARG A 830 38.82 21.52 23.23
N GLU A 831 39.51 22.23 22.33
CA GLU A 831 40.16 21.59 21.19
C GLU A 831 41.06 20.47 21.73
N ARG A 832 40.93 19.27 21.14
CA ARG A 832 41.87 18.18 21.44
C ARG A 832 43.21 18.57 20.84
N GLY A 833 44.04 19.25 21.61
CA GLY A 833 45.34 19.67 21.09
C GLY A 833 46.18 20.63 21.93
N GLU A 834 45.97 20.74 23.24
CA GLU A 834 46.96 21.39 24.10
C GLU A 834 47.16 20.54 25.37
N SER A 835 48.18 19.68 25.29
CA SER A 835 48.92 19.14 26.44
C SER A 835 50.14 20.01 26.68
#